data_AF-A0A662UWP3-F1
#
_entry.id   AF-A0A662UWP3-F1
#
_cell.length_a   1.000
_cell.length_b   1.000
_cell.length_c   1.000
_cell.angle_alpha   90.00
_cell.angle_beta   90.00
_cell.angle_gamma   90.00
#
_symmetry.space_group_name_H-M   'P 1'
#
loop_
_entity.id
_entity.type
_entity.pdbx_description
1 polymer ?
#
loop_
_entity_poly.entity_id
_entity_poly.type
_entity_poly.pdbx_seq_one_letter_code
_entity_poly.pdbx_strand_id
1 'polypeptide(L)'
;MANSNSVEIPRPAATRDDFINSLQLMLRDFLRMFKDKHGRFKYIDRIKEMAIKEQRSLLIDYEDLLKYNPKIADAIENNPDTVLAALSESIRDIALQVYPEYAEKVYRFYPRFNGWLRTIPIRNLRSSHINKLVAIEGIIVRATPPRQKLFKAVYLHTLPNGEQHEFEWPPNPGEEIGDELERPTYCPVCVASAIDEGVEEGGRGRPGRGTFKLLIDKSRYRDWQLIVVQERPEEVPAGQIPRSIEVVLTDDIVDIARPGDRVSVVGIVRLSKNARRQVRPIFSTYIEANNIIVAQRLLEEVRLSPEDEERVMSLNRDPLIRRKIIASIAPTIYGMWDIKEAVALLLFGGIPKIAPDGTKIRGDIHVLLVGDPGTAKSLTYSEMVLLIDDSNHIILRPIGEVIDEYLGRYRDAVERIGEAEVLNLKELGIRLYTISISLKSGSAELKPVKAFIRHRAPSKVVIVRTKYGREVRVTKDHSIIGFNGERIASLKPREAAALGALLPALKKLPFRRSITFDAVFRTKKVKLDHYVGYLIGYLIGRSSIKRVGGSTWLETITDDKSVVKLLLKAIKDRIRGKASLIKVNNNGTPLYKVIVKDREFVKWFISECTFPSSKQLRGNLTKIPQIAYNAPETFIKGLVLGLMDCRGKVIEKDGLAKLRIQPLNSYLT
;
A
#
# COMPACT_ATOMS: atom_id res chain seq x y z
N MET A 1 -2.22 3.18 70.82
CA MET A 1 -1.25 2.08 70.67
C MET A 1 -1.71 1.21 69.51
N ALA A 2 -1.14 1.40 68.33
CA ALA A 2 -1.31 0.52 67.16
C ALA A 2 -0.23 0.89 66.12
N ASN A 3 0.44 -0.13 65.60
CA ASN A 3 1.75 -0.10 64.98
C ASN A 3 1.83 0.64 63.64
N SER A 4 2.81 1.54 63.54
CA SER A 4 3.36 2.11 62.31
C SER A 4 4.28 1.10 61.62
N ASN A 5 3.77 0.33 60.67
CA ASN A 5 4.61 -0.36 59.68
C ASN A 5 4.92 0.61 58.53
N SER A 6 5.90 1.48 58.77
CA SER A 6 6.63 2.18 57.71
C SER A 6 7.34 1.14 56.85
N VAL A 7 6.91 0.99 55.60
CA VAL A 7 7.64 0.24 54.59
C VAL A 7 8.97 0.98 54.38
N GLU A 8 10.05 0.43 54.93
CA GLU A 8 11.40 0.95 54.76
C GLU A 8 11.76 1.01 53.26
N ILE A 9 12.26 2.17 52.86
CA ILE A 9 12.81 2.43 51.54
C ILE A 9 14.09 1.58 51.41
N PRO A 10 14.26 0.74 50.37
CA PRO A 10 15.52 0.05 50.17
C PRO A 10 16.61 1.09 49.90
N ARG A 11 17.72 0.99 50.63
CA ARG A 11 18.94 1.79 50.43
C ARG A 11 19.39 1.73 48.96
N PRO A 12 20.10 2.76 48.44
CA PRO A 12 20.65 2.71 47.08
C PRO A 12 21.53 1.46 46.92
N ALA A 13 21.21 0.65 45.91
CA ALA A 13 21.87 -0.62 45.62
C ALA A 13 23.40 -0.47 45.60
N ALA A 14 24.10 -1.27 46.40
CA ALA A 14 25.54 -1.15 46.59
C ALA A 14 26.36 -1.79 45.44
N THR A 15 25.73 -2.62 44.60
CA THR A 15 26.35 -3.28 43.44
C THR A 15 25.39 -3.39 42.25
N ARG A 16 25.94 -3.59 41.03
CA ARG A 16 25.16 -3.75 39.79
C ARG A 16 24.24 -4.99 39.84
N ASP A 17 24.65 -6.02 40.57
CA ASP A 17 23.91 -7.28 40.71
C ASP A 17 22.70 -7.15 41.65
N ASP A 18 22.79 -6.35 42.71
CA ASP A 18 21.66 -6.04 43.59
C ASP A 18 20.53 -5.34 42.84
N PHE A 19 20.89 -4.43 41.92
CA PHE A 19 19.91 -3.74 41.07
C PHE A 19 19.19 -4.72 40.13
N ILE A 20 19.92 -5.63 39.49
CA ILE A 20 19.35 -6.65 38.59
C ILE A 20 18.40 -7.58 39.34
N ASN A 21 18.81 -8.05 40.53
CA ASN A 21 17.97 -8.92 41.36
C ASN A 21 16.69 -8.21 41.82
N SER A 22 16.79 -6.94 42.22
CA SER A 22 15.62 -6.14 42.60
C SER A 22 14.65 -5.92 41.42
N LEU A 23 15.20 -5.71 40.21
CA LEU A 23 14.44 -5.53 38.99
C LEU A 23 13.70 -6.82 38.61
N GLN A 24 14.38 -7.97 38.68
CA GLN A 24 13.79 -9.27 38.40
C GLN A 24 12.61 -9.59 39.33
N LEU A 25 12.74 -9.30 40.64
CA LEU A 25 11.64 -9.45 41.60
C LEU A 25 10.43 -8.59 41.22
N MET A 26 10.65 -7.30 40.92
CA MET A 26 9.56 -6.39 40.52
C MET A 26 8.85 -6.83 39.23
N LEU A 27 9.61 -7.33 38.24
CA LEU A 27 9.08 -7.83 36.97
C LEU A 27 8.30 -9.14 37.15
N ARG A 28 8.79 -10.03 37.99
CA ARG A 28 8.10 -11.26 38.36
C ARG A 28 6.78 -10.97 39.07
N ASP A 29 6.77 -10.02 39.99
CA ASP A 29 5.57 -9.58 40.68
C ASP A 29 4.56 -8.96 39.71
N PHE A 30 5.02 -8.16 38.74
CA PHE A 30 4.17 -7.65 37.68
C PHE A 30 3.48 -8.78 36.89
N LEU A 31 4.23 -9.77 36.42
CA LEU A 31 3.68 -10.89 35.64
C LEU A 31 2.66 -11.71 36.45
N ARG A 32 2.80 -11.78 37.77
CA ARG A 32 1.90 -12.53 38.65
C ARG A 32 0.68 -11.74 39.11
N MET A 33 0.86 -10.48 39.47
CA MET A 33 -0.14 -9.69 40.18
C MET A 33 -0.98 -8.81 39.26
N PHE A 34 -0.53 -8.55 38.02
CA PHE A 34 -1.26 -7.69 37.11
C PHE A 34 -2.62 -8.28 36.74
N LYS A 35 -3.68 -7.51 37.00
CA LYS A 35 -5.07 -7.86 36.69
C LYS A 35 -5.61 -6.95 35.60
N ASP A 36 -6.34 -7.54 34.65
CA ASP A 36 -7.07 -6.77 33.64
C ASP A 36 -8.31 -6.08 34.26
N LYS A 37 -9.01 -5.25 33.49
CA LYS A 37 -10.25 -4.54 33.87
C LYS A 37 -11.32 -5.45 34.47
N HIS A 38 -11.29 -6.75 34.15
CA HIS A 38 -12.22 -7.77 34.63
C HIS A 38 -11.69 -8.59 35.83
N GLY A 39 -10.56 -8.19 36.44
CA GLY A 39 -9.99 -8.84 37.62
C GLY A 39 -9.24 -10.16 37.37
N ARG A 40 -9.08 -10.57 36.10
CA ARG A 40 -8.33 -11.78 35.70
C ARG A 40 -6.83 -11.52 35.60
N PHE A 41 -6.02 -12.52 35.93
CA PHE A 41 -4.55 -12.45 35.86
C PHE A 41 -4.04 -12.62 34.43
N LYS A 42 -4.02 -11.50 33.69
CA LYS A 42 -3.78 -11.44 32.25
C LYS A 42 -2.53 -12.19 31.79
N TYR A 43 -1.38 -11.98 32.43
CA TYR A 43 -0.12 -12.59 32.00
C TYR A 43 0.04 -14.04 32.43
N ILE A 44 -0.54 -14.45 33.55
CA ILE A 44 -0.57 -15.87 33.95
C ILE A 44 -1.37 -16.68 32.92
N ASP A 45 -2.53 -16.18 32.51
CA ASP A 45 -3.35 -16.85 31.51
C ASP A 45 -2.64 -16.88 30.14
N ARG A 46 -1.95 -15.79 29.75
CA ARG A 46 -1.10 -15.78 28.54
C ARG A 46 0.06 -16.78 28.61
N ILE A 47 0.71 -16.95 29.77
CA ILE A 47 1.79 -17.94 29.95
C ILE A 47 1.23 -19.36 29.82
N LYS A 48 0.03 -19.63 30.35
CA LYS A 48 -0.65 -20.92 30.17
C LYS A 48 -0.96 -21.18 28.70
N GLU A 49 -1.52 -20.19 27.99
CA GLU A 49 -1.77 -20.29 26.55
C GLU A 49 -0.47 -20.54 25.75
N MET A 50 0.60 -19.84 26.12
CA MET A 50 1.92 -19.97 25.50
C MET A 50 2.47 -21.39 25.67
N ALA A 51 2.32 -21.98 26.86
CA ALA A 51 2.73 -23.36 27.14
C ALA A 51 1.89 -24.38 26.36
N ILE A 52 0.56 -24.19 26.31
CA ILE A 52 -0.35 -25.09 25.56
C ILE A 52 -0.03 -25.09 24.07
N LYS A 53 0.35 -23.94 23.51
CA LYS A 53 0.69 -23.79 22.09
C LYS A 53 2.17 -24.06 21.78
N GLU A 54 2.96 -24.43 22.79
CA GLU A 54 4.42 -24.60 22.72
C GLU A 54 5.15 -23.40 22.08
N GLN A 55 4.60 -22.20 22.25
CA GLN A 55 5.20 -20.96 21.75
C GLN A 55 6.39 -20.55 22.62
N ARG A 56 7.24 -19.62 22.18
CA ARG A 56 8.39 -19.15 23.00
C ARG A 56 8.32 -17.67 23.35
N SER A 57 7.32 -16.97 22.83
CA SER A 57 7.15 -15.54 22.99
C SER A 57 5.92 -15.19 23.81
N LEU A 58 6.11 -14.24 24.73
CA LEU A 58 5.05 -13.67 25.54
C LEU A 58 4.82 -12.21 25.13
N LEU A 59 3.62 -11.90 24.64
CA LEU A 59 3.23 -10.52 24.35
C LEU A 59 2.92 -9.76 25.64
N ILE A 60 3.64 -8.66 25.86
CA ILE A 60 3.51 -7.74 26.99
C ILE A 60 3.11 -6.37 26.46
N ASP A 61 2.01 -5.83 26.98
CA ASP A 61 1.50 -4.52 26.56
C ASP A 61 2.22 -3.43 27.38
N TYR A 62 2.85 -2.47 26.70
CA TYR A 62 3.63 -1.42 27.34
C TYR A 62 2.77 -0.51 28.25
N GLU A 63 1.52 -0.28 27.87
CA GLU A 63 0.58 0.49 28.71
C GLU A 63 0.34 -0.15 30.08
N ASP A 64 0.34 -1.47 30.16
CA ASP A 64 0.09 -2.20 31.41
C ASP A 64 1.29 -2.07 32.35
N LEU A 65 2.51 -2.10 31.80
CA LEU A 65 3.74 -1.83 32.53
C LEU A 65 3.76 -0.40 33.07
N LEU A 66 3.36 0.58 32.24
CA LEU A 66 3.32 1.98 32.65
C LEU A 66 2.30 2.22 33.78
N LYS A 67 1.14 1.55 33.73
CA LYS A 67 0.12 1.60 34.79
C LYS A 67 0.59 0.96 36.09
N TYR A 68 1.35 -0.13 36.01
CA TYR A 68 1.83 -0.84 37.19
C TYR A 68 2.98 -0.12 37.87
N ASN A 69 4.05 0.19 37.13
CA ASN A 69 5.22 0.88 37.67
C ASN A 69 5.97 1.67 36.59
N PRO A 70 5.88 3.02 36.61
CA PRO A 70 6.57 3.88 35.65
C PRO A 70 8.10 3.73 35.64
N LYS A 71 8.72 3.32 36.75
CA LYS A 71 10.18 3.12 36.81
C LYS A 71 10.63 1.95 35.93
N ILE A 72 9.81 0.91 35.82
CA ILE A 72 10.09 -0.24 34.95
C ILE A 72 10.01 0.20 33.49
N ALA A 73 9.01 1.01 33.13
CA ALA A 73 8.87 1.55 31.78
C ALA A 73 10.12 2.37 31.36
N ASP A 74 10.60 3.27 32.21
CA ASP A 74 11.82 4.05 31.95
C ASP A 74 13.08 3.18 31.86
N ALA A 75 13.17 2.13 32.68
CA ALA A 75 14.26 1.16 32.61
C ALA A 75 14.25 0.37 31.28
N ILE A 76 13.07 0.00 30.76
CA ILE A 76 12.93 -0.70 29.47
C ILE A 76 13.37 0.18 28.30
N GLU A 77 13.06 1.47 28.34
CA GLU A 77 13.45 2.40 27.28
C GLU A 77 14.96 2.63 27.23
N ASN A 78 15.58 2.82 28.39
CA ASN A 78 16.98 3.21 28.48
C ASN A 78 17.96 2.03 28.57
N ASN A 79 17.55 0.91 29.16
CA ASN A 79 18.38 -0.29 29.36
C ASN A 79 17.62 -1.58 28.94
N PRO A 80 17.18 -1.69 27.67
CA PRO A 80 16.34 -2.79 27.23
C PRO A 80 17.00 -4.16 27.40
N ASP A 81 18.30 -4.28 27.17
CA ASP A 81 19.02 -5.57 27.24
C ASP A 81 18.91 -6.24 28.61
N THR A 82 19.18 -5.48 29.67
CA THR A 82 19.10 -5.96 31.04
C THR A 82 17.67 -6.30 31.43
N VAL A 83 16.69 -5.50 30.99
CA VAL A 83 15.29 -5.73 31.35
C VAL A 83 14.71 -6.92 30.59
N LEU A 84 15.02 -7.07 29.29
CA LEU A 84 14.59 -8.21 28.48
C LEU A 84 15.20 -9.53 29.00
N ALA A 85 16.45 -9.51 29.45
CA ALA A 85 17.07 -10.65 30.11
C ALA A 85 16.36 -11.01 31.43
N ALA A 86 16.13 -10.02 32.31
CA ALA A 86 15.43 -10.23 33.57
C ALA A 86 13.97 -10.70 33.37
N LEU A 87 13.28 -10.20 32.35
CA LEU A 87 11.93 -10.65 31.97
C LEU A 87 11.95 -12.09 31.45
N SER A 88 12.93 -12.45 30.61
CA SER A 88 13.09 -13.82 30.11
C SER A 88 13.22 -14.82 31.27
N GLU A 89 14.08 -14.52 32.25
CA GLU A 89 14.24 -15.37 33.45
C GLU A 89 12.98 -15.38 34.31
N SER A 90 12.31 -14.23 34.48
CA SER A 90 11.04 -14.17 35.24
C SER A 90 9.93 -15.00 34.59
N ILE A 91 9.85 -15.01 33.25
CA ILE A 91 8.91 -15.85 32.49
C ILE A 91 9.28 -17.32 32.68
N ARG A 92 10.57 -17.65 32.61
CA ARG A 92 11.06 -19.02 32.83
C ARG A 92 10.71 -19.55 34.22
N ASP A 93 10.94 -18.76 35.27
CA ASP A 93 10.59 -19.12 36.65
C ASP A 93 9.10 -19.42 36.82
N ILE A 94 8.24 -18.62 36.19
CA ILE A 94 6.79 -18.83 36.24
C ILE A 94 6.40 -20.05 35.40
N ALA A 95 6.97 -20.20 34.21
CA ALA A 95 6.70 -21.33 33.34
C ALA A 95 7.12 -22.66 33.97
N LEU A 96 8.27 -22.71 34.67
CA LEU A 96 8.72 -23.89 35.42
C LEU A 96 7.73 -24.31 36.51
N GLN A 97 7.04 -23.35 37.13
CA GLN A 97 6.05 -23.65 38.18
C GLN A 97 4.73 -24.18 37.61
N VAL A 98 4.33 -23.73 36.41
CA VAL A 98 3.04 -24.09 35.82
C VAL A 98 3.18 -25.33 34.93
N TYR A 99 4.24 -25.42 34.12
CA TYR A 99 4.54 -26.51 33.18
C TYR A 99 6.06 -26.78 33.10
N PRO A 100 6.63 -27.57 34.04
CA PRO A 100 8.06 -27.86 34.11
C PRO A 100 8.65 -28.46 32.83
N GLU A 101 8.00 -29.48 32.26
CA GLU A 101 8.48 -30.20 31.07
C GLU A 101 8.66 -29.29 29.84
N TYR A 102 7.79 -28.31 29.70
CA TYR A 102 7.84 -27.33 28.61
C TYR A 102 8.98 -26.33 28.84
N ALA A 103 9.11 -25.82 30.07
CA ALA A 103 10.13 -24.81 30.40
C ALA A 103 11.57 -25.36 30.37
N GLU A 104 11.77 -26.67 30.58
CA GLU A 104 13.08 -27.33 30.42
C GLU A 104 13.50 -27.49 28.96
N LYS A 105 12.54 -27.73 28.05
CA LYS A 105 12.81 -27.86 26.61
C LYS A 105 13.14 -26.52 25.94
N VAL A 106 12.60 -25.42 26.46
CA VAL A 106 12.78 -24.09 25.88
C VAL A 106 14.10 -23.49 26.34
N TYR A 107 15.01 -23.24 25.40
CA TYR A 107 16.30 -22.60 25.69
C TYR A 107 16.14 -21.18 26.24
N ARG A 108 15.24 -20.38 25.66
CA ARG A 108 15.02 -18.98 26.01
C ARG A 108 13.59 -18.55 25.71
N PHE A 109 13.04 -17.70 26.58
CA PHE A 109 11.74 -17.05 26.38
C PHE A 109 11.92 -15.62 25.86
N TYR A 110 11.03 -15.19 24.96
CA TYR A 110 11.09 -13.89 24.32
C TYR A 110 9.95 -12.98 24.80
N PRO A 111 10.22 -11.99 25.67
CA PRO A 111 9.25 -10.96 26.02
C PRO A 111 9.08 -9.97 24.86
N ARG A 112 7.92 -10.02 24.18
CA ARG A 112 7.60 -9.20 23.00
C ARG A 112 6.72 -8.02 23.42
N PHE A 113 7.12 -6.79 23.12
CA PHE A 113 6.38 -5.60 23.55
C PHE A 113 5.40 -5.10 22.49
N ASN A 114 4.20 -4.74 22.92
CA ASN A 114 3.13 -4.15 22.10
C ASN A 114 2.63 -2.81 22.70
N GLY A 115 1.94 -2.00 21.91
CA GLY A 115 1.29 -0.78 22.40
C GLY A 115 2.28 0.32 22.79
N TRP A 116 3.36 0.46 22.03
CA TRP A 116 4.37 1.48 22.29
C TRP A 116 3.80 2.90 22.05
N LEU A 117 3.89 3.78 23.06
CA LEU A 117 3.19 5.09 23.04
C LEU A 117 3.74 6.09 22.02
N ARG A 118 5.03 6.01 21.70
CA ARG A 118 5.73 7.01 20.87
C ARG A 118 6.42 6.35 19.70
N THR A 119 5.91 6.59 18.51
CA THR A 119 6.57 6.18 17.26
C THR A 119 7.52 7.29 16.80
N ILE A 120 8.73 6.89 16.40
CA ILE A 120 9.77 7.78 15.92
C ILE A 120 9.81 7.65 14.39
N PRO A 121 9.66 8.76 13.64
CA PRO A 121 9.85 8.73 12.20
C PRO A 121 11.27 8.26 11.86
N ILE A 122 11.43 7.42 10.84
CA ILE A 122 12.74 6.83 10.48
C ILE A 122 13.79 7.93 10.22
N ARG A 123 13.42 9.05 9.60
CA ARG A 123 14.29 10.22 9.41
C ARG A 123 14.72 10.93 10.68
N ASN A 124 14.03 10.73 11.80
CA ASN A 124 14.35 11.33 13.09
C ASN A 124 15.22 10.42 13.97
N LEU A 125 15.57 9.22 13.51
CA LEU A 125 16.56 8.39 14.20
C LEU A 125 17.93 9.08 14.20
N ARG A 126 18.50 9.16 15.39
CA ARG A 126 19.74 9.89 15.74
C ARG A 126 20.53 9.09 16.78
N SER A 127 21.76 9.51 17.03
CA SER A 127 22.67 8.88 18.01
C SER A 127 22.09 8.76 19.42
N SER A 128 21.18 9.66 19.83
CA SER A 128 20.49 9.61 21.12
C SER A 128 19.64 8.35 21.36
N HIS A 129 19.30 7.62 20.29
CA HIS A 129 18.46 6.43 20.33
C HIS A 129 19.26 5.12 20.31
N ILE A 130 20.59 5.18 20.19
CA ILE A 130 21.44 3.99 20.18
C ILE A 130 21.32 3.25 21.52
N ASN A 131 21.18 1.93 21.45
CA ASN A 131 20.94 1.02 22.58
C ASN A 131 19.64 1.28 23.36
N LYS A 132 18.72 2.06 22.80
CA LYS A 132 17.38 2.28 23.37
C LYS A 132 16.32 1.52 22.59
N LEU A 133 15.25 1.15 23.28
CA LEU A 133 14.08 0.54 22.65
C LEU A 133 13.21 1.64 22.02
N VAL A 134 12.93 1.52 20.72
CA VAL A 134 12.15 2.50 19.95
C VAL A 134 11.08 1.80 19.13
N ALA A 135 10.01 2.52 18.81
CA ALA A 135 9.03 2.09 17.83
C ALA A 135 9.16 2.92 16.55
N ILE A 136 9.16 2.25 15.40
CA ILE A 136 9.15 2.89 14.09
C ILE A 136 7.98 2.36 13.26
N GLU A 137 7.51 3.17 12.33
CA GLU A 137 6.45 2.76 11.39
C GLU A 137 6.92 2.93 9.95
N GLY A 138 6.50 2.01 9.08
CA GLY A 138 6.89 2.06 7.68
C GLY A 138 6.28 0.97 6.81
N ILE A 139 6.84 0.83 5.62
CA ILE A 139 6.47 -0.17 4.62
C ILE A 139 7.69 -1.05 4.36
N ILE A 140 7.51 -2.37 4.36
CA ILE A 140 8.59 -3.28 3.99
C ILE A 140 8.83 -3.20 2.49
N VAL A 141 10.05 -2.87 2.08
CA VAL A 141 10.42 -2.82 0.65
C VAL A 141 11.22 -4.03 0.20
N ARG A 142 11.96 -4.65 1.13
CA ARG A 142 12.81 -5.82 0.87
C ARG A 142 12.80 -6.72 2.09
N ALA A 143 12.78 -8.02 1.86
CA ALA A 143 13.03 -9.05 2.86
C ALA A 143 14.02 -10.06 2.27
N THR A 144 15.03 -10.46 3.03
CA THR A 144 15.86 -11.62 2.68
C THR A 144 15.07 -12.91 2.93
N PRO A 145 15.42 -14.03 2.26
CA PRO A 145 14.91 -15.32 2.70
C PRO A 145 15.37 -15.58 4.15
N PRO A 146 14.59 -16.34 4.95
CA PRO A 146 15.02 -16.85 6.24
C PRO A 146 16.35 -17.61 6.13
N ARG A 147 17.27 -17.36 7.05
CA ARG A 147 18.59 -18.00 7.16
C ARG A 147 18.84 -18.39 8.61
N GLN A 148 19.83 -19.25 8.83
CA GLN A 148 20.23 -19.67 10.18
C GLN A 148 21.44 -18.86 10.65
N LYS A 149 21.31 -18.16 11.79
CA LYS A 149 22.42 -17.49 12.49
C LYS A 149 22.93 -18.39 13.61
N LEU A 150 24.22 -18.64 13.62
CA LEU A 150 24.93 -19.32 14.70
C LEU A 150 24.99 -18.40 15.92
N PHE A 151 24.45 -18.83 17.07
CA PHE A 151 24.46 -18.02 18.30
C PHE A 151 25.21 -18.67 19.48
N LYS A 152 25.37 -20.00 19.47
CA LYS A 152 26.25 -20.76 20.37
C LYS A 152 27.06 -21.73 19.51
N ALA A 153 28.38 -21.56 19.51
CA ALA A 153 29.29 -22.40 18.75
C ALA A 153 29.89 -23.48 19.63
N VAL A 154 29.95 -24.71 19.14
CA VAL A 154 30.74 -25.77 19.78
C VAL A 154 32.10 -25.83 19.09
N TYR A 155 33.17 -25.67 19.87
CA TYR A 155 34.53 -25.80 19.40
C TYR A 155 35.17 -27.07 19.94
N LEU A 156 35.95 -27.71 19.08
CA LEU A 156 36.87 -28.78 19.43
C LEU A 156 38.27 -28.18 19.57
N HIS A 157 38.83 -28.26 20.77
CA HIS A 157 40.22 -27.93 21.03
C HIS A 157 41.06 -29.20 20.94
N THR A 158 41.97 -29.26 19.97
CA THR A 158 42.95 -30.34 19.87
C THR A 158 44.29 -29.85 20.41
N LEU A 159 44.74 -30.45 21.51
CA LEU A 159 46.02 -30.18 22.15
C LEU A 159 47.16 -30.89 21.40
N PRO A 160 48.42 -30.42 21.50
CA PRO A 160 49.58 -31.07 20.85
C PRO A 160 49.83 -32.53 21.27
N ASN A 161 49.35 -32.92 22.46
CA ASN A 161 49.42 -34.29 22.99
C ASN A 161 48.35 -35.22 22.38
N GLY A 162 47.44 -34.70 21.53
CA GLY A 162 46.37 -35.47 20.90
C GLY A 162 45.04 -35.47 21.66
N GLU A 163 44.99 -34.89 22.87
CA GLU A 163 43.74 -34.75 23.63
C GLU A 163 42.77 -33.76 22.97
N GLN A 164 41.48 -34.06 23.08
CA GLN A 164 40.41 -33.33 22.41
C GLN A 164 39.35 -32.91 23.41
N HIS A 165 39.14 -31.60 23.57
CA HIS A 165 38.12 -31.04 24.46
C HIS A 165 37.04 -30.32 23.65
N GLU A 166 35.78 -30.69 23.86
CA GLU A 166 34.63 -29.99 23.31
C GLU A 166 34.12 -28.95 24.32
N PHE A 167 33.81 -27.74 23.85
CA PHE A 167 33.23 -26.69 24.69
C PHE A 167 32.34 -25.75 23.89
N GLU A 168 31.37 -25.13 24.57
CA GLU A 168 30.51 -24.10 23.99
C GLU A 168 31.15 -22.70 24.11
N TRP A 169 30.97 -21.87 23.08
CA TRP A 169 31.41 -20.48 23.04
C TRP A 169 30.24 -19.55 22.68
N PRO A 170 30.05 -18.42 23.39
CA PRO A 170 30.77 -18.00 24.61
C PRO A 170 30.51 -18.93 25.81
N PRO A 171 31.46 -19.03 26.77
CA PRO A 171 31.37 -19.98 27.87
C PRO A 171 30.39 -19.55 28.97
N ASN A 172 30.10 -18.25 29.10
CA ASN A 172 29.21 -17.75 30.12
C ASN A 172 27.74 -18.10 29.80
N PRO A 173 26.93 -18.51 30.82
CA PRO A 173 25.50 -18.70 30.67
C PRO A 173 24.82 -17.39 30.22
N GLY A 174 23.96 -17.47 29.20
CA GLY A 174 23.22 -16.31 28.67
C GLY A 174 23.99 -15.44 27.66
N GLU A 175 25.31 -15.58 27.54
CA GLU A 175 26.08 -14.91 26.48
C GLU A 175 25.93 -15.62 25.14
N GLU A 176 25.80 -14.84 24.08
CA GLU A 176 25.59 -15.32 22.71
C GLU A 176 26.62 -14.68 21.78
N ILE A 177 26.92 -15.39 20.70
CA ILE A 177 27.78 -14.85 19.64
C ILE A 177 27.10 -13.63 19.04
N GLY A 178 27.85 -12.53 18.93
CA GLY A 178 27.39 -11.30 18.30
C GLY A 178 27.24 -11.43 16.78
N ASP A 179 27.41 -10.31 16.08
CA ASP A 179 27.31 -10.30 14.61
C ASP A 179 28.52 -10.91 13.91
N GLU A 180 29.66 -10.98 14.60
CA GLU A 180 30.88 -11.60 14.10
C GLU A 180 31.18 -12.89 14.87
N LEU A 181 31.63 -13.91 14.13
CA LEU A 181 32.11 -15.14 14.73
C LEU A 181 33.48 -14.88 15.36
N GLU A 182 33.48 -14.58 16.65
CA GLU A 182 34.70 -14.46 17.44
C GLU A 182 35.32 -15.84 17.66
N ARG A 183 36.63 -15.96 17.38
CA ARG A 183 37.35 -17.19 17.67
C ARG A 183 37.63 -17.29 19.17
N PRO A 184 37.48 -18.47 19.79
CA PRO A 184 37.83 -18.66 21.19
C PRO A 184 39.27 -18.23 21.46
N THR A 185 39.46 -17.45 22.52
CA THR A 185 40.79 -17.02 22.97
C THR A 185 41.44 -18.05 23.88
N TYR A 186 40.63 -18.83 24.58
CA TYR A 186 41.06 -19.91 25.46
C TYR A 186 40.02 -21.04 25.45
N CYS A 187 40.45 -22.23 25.88
CA CYS A 187 39.55 -23.35 26.14
C CYS A 187 39.16 -23.37 27.63
N PRO A 188 37.88 -23.19 28.00
CA PRO A 188 37.44 -23.17 29.40
C PRO A 188 37.69 -24.51 30.10
N VAL A 189 37.64 -25.63 29.37
CA VAL A 189 37.93 -26.97 29.91
C VAL A 189 39.39 -27.08 30.32
N CYS A 190 40.31 -26.63 29.45
CA CYS A 190 41.75 -26.64 29.76
C CYS A 190 42.13 -25.67 30.88
N VAL A 191 41.41 -24.55 31.00
CA VAL A 191 41.62 -23.58 32.09
C VAL A 191 41.10 -24.16 33.41
N ALA A 192 39.93 -24.79 33.41
CA ALA A 192 39.37 -25.45 34.59
C ALA A 192 40.27 -26.60 35.07
N SER A 193 40.76 -27.45 34.16
CA SER A 193 41.67 -28.56 34.52
C SER A 193 43.01 -28.06 35.08
N ALA A 194 43.50 -26.91 34.63
CA ALA A 194 44.73 -26.31 35.16
C ALA A 194 44.57 -25.72 36.58
N ILE A 195 43.34 -25.33 36.97
CA ILE A 195 43.03 -24.83 38.32
C ILE A 195 42.92 -25.99 39.31
N ASP A 196 42.33 -27.12 38.90
CA ASP A 196 42.20 -28.33 39.74
C ASP A 196 43.55 -29.02 40.04
N GLU A 197 44.58 -28.81 39.22
CA GLU A 197 45.93 -29.39 39.41
C GLU A 197 46.85 -28.56 40.32
N GLY A 198 46.37 -27.48 40.95
CA GLY A 198 47.12 -26.77 42.01
C GLY A 198 48.42 -26.10 41.55
N VAL A 199 48.48 -25.59 40.32
CA VAL A 199 49.69 -24.93 39.79
C VAL A 199 49.74 -23.46 40.25
N GLU A 200 50.76 -23.12 41.05
CA GLU A 200 51.01 -21.76 41.55
C GLU A 200 51.22 -20.72 40.42
N GLU A 201 50.73 -19.50 40.67
CA GLU A 201 50.95 -18.30 39.87
C GLU A 201 52.45 -17.99 39.73
N GLY A 202 53.07 -18.44 38.63
CA GLY A 202 54.45 -18.05 38.31
C GLY A 202 55.24 -19.03 37.43
N GLY A 203 54.77 -20.27 37.28
CA GLY A 203 55.38 -21.25 36.39
C GLY A 203 55.02 -21.00 34.92
N ARG A 204 56.03 -20.93 34.04
CA ARG A 204 55.88 -20.78 32.57
C ARG A 204 55.22 -22.02 31.95
N GLY A 205 53.92 -22.21 32.15
CA GLY A 205 53.06 -23.14 31.41
C GLY A 205 51.93 -22.36 30.77
N ARG A 206 52.17 -21.76 29.60
CA ARG A 206 51.09 -21.08 28.84
C ARG A 206 49.95 -22.10 28.60
N PRO A 207 48.68 -21.77 28.91
CA PRO A 207 47.56 -22.63 28.56
C PRO A 207 47.61 -22.93 27.05
N GLY A 208 47.49 -24.23 26.74
CA GLY A 208 47.97 -24.89 25.53
C GLY A 208 47.77 -24.17 24.20
N ARG A 209 48.86 -24.09 23.42
CA ARG A 209 48.82 -23.85 21.97
C ARG A 209 48.18 -25.08 21.28
N GLY A 210 46.86 -25.11 21.16
CA GLY A 210 46.14 -26.08 20.35
C GLY A 210 45.45 -25.43 19.15
N THR A 211 44.79 -26.24 18.33
CA THR A 211 43.95 -25.75 17.23
C THR A 211 42.48 -25.80 17.63
N PHE A 212 41.73 -24.74 17.31
CA PHE A 212 40.30 -24.70 17.50
C PHE A 212 39.59 -25.01 16.19
N LYS A 213 38.77 -26.07 16.19
CA LYS A 213 37.92 -26.43 15.05
C LYS A 213 36.46 -26.21 15.43
N LEU A 214 35.73 -25.45 14.62
CA LEU A 214 34.29 -25.27 14.79
C LEU A 214 33.55 -26.55 14.40
N LEU A 215 32.75 -27.09 15.31
CA LEU A 215 31.84 -28.20 15.08
C LEU A 215 30.45 -27.67 14.72
N ILE A 216 30.18 -27.55 13.42
CA ILE A 216 28.92 -27.02 12.88
C ILE A 216 27.73 -27.86 13.37
N ASP A 217 27.84 -29.19 13.36
CA ASP A 217 26.72 -30.10 13.66
C ASP A 217 26.27 -30.08 15.13
N LYS A 218 27.17 -29.75 16.05
CA LYS A 218 26.86 -29.63 17.49
C LYS A 218 26.52 -28.20 17.91
N SER A 219 26.70 -27.24 17.02
CA SER A 219 26.43 -25.84 17.29
C SER A 219 24.94 -25.52 17.25
N ARG A 220 24.51 -24.46 17.95
CA ARG A 220 23.11 -24.05 17.99
C ARG A 220 22.86 -22.84 17.09
N TYR A 221 21.77 -22.93 16.34
CA TYR A 221 21.34 -21.95 15.36
C TYR A 221 19.98 -21.38 15.74
N ARG A 222 19.73 -20.16 15.28
CA ARG A 222 18.41 -19.51 15.32
C ARG A 222 18.04 -18.98 13.96
N ASP A 223 16.75 -18.86 13.70
CA ASP A 223 16.26 -18.23 12.48
C ASP A 223 16.59 -16.74 12.49
N TRP A 224 16.98 -16.23 11.33
CA TRP A 224 17.43 -14.88 11.11
C TRP A 224 16.92 -14.38 9.77
N GLN A 225 16.43 -13.15 9.76
CA GLN A 225 15.97 -12.49 8.55
C GLN A 225 16.24 -11.00 8.61
N LEU A 226 16.67 -10.43 7.49
CA LEU A 226 16.85 -8.99 7.33
C LEU A 226 15.73 -8.43 6.47
N ILE A 227 14.98 -7.48 7.03
CA ILE A 227 14.00 -6.70 6.29
C ILE A 227 14.47 -5.24 6.18
N VAL A 228 14.00 -4.55 5.15
CA VAL A 228 14.24 -3.12 4.96
C VAL A 228 12.89 -2.40 5.05
N VAL A 229 12.76 -1.53 6.03
CA VAL A 229 11.55 -0.75 6.29
C VAL A 229 11.77 0.68 5.79
N GLN A 230 10.88 1.15 4.91
CA GLN A 230 10.90 2.50 4.33
C GLN A 230 9.81 3.37 4.95
N GLU A 231 10.06 4.69 5.01
CA GLU A 231 9.05 5.69 5.39
C GLU A 231 7.80 5.58 4.51
N ARG A 232 6.64 5.86 5.10
CA ARG A 232 5.39 5.89 4.38
C ARG A 232 5.36 7.10 3.44
N PRO A 233 4.92 6.98 2.18
CA PRO A 233 4.87 8.09 1.23
C PRO A 233 4.13 9.33 1.74
N GLU A 234 3.12 9.12 2.60
CA GLU A 234 2.31 10.18 3.21
C GLU A 234 3.07 10.99 4.29
N GLU A 235 4.15 10.44 4.85
CA GLU A 235 4.97 11.06 5.90
C GLU A 235 6.22 11.75 5.32
N VAL A 236 6.50 11.56 4.01
CA VAL A 236 7.68 12.09 3.35
C VAL A 236 7.47 13.57 2.98
N PRO A 237 8.39 14.48 3.37
CA PRO A 237 8.32 15.88 2.95
C PRO A 237 8.37 16.03 1.43
N ALA A 238 7.59 16.97 0.89
CA ALA A 238 7.52 17.22 -0.54
C ALA A 238 8.91 17.46 -1.15
N GLY A 239 9.23 16.72 -2.21
CA GLY A 239 10.51 16.83 -2.93
C GLY A 239 11.69 16.09 -2.29
N GLN A 240 11.51 15.36 -1.19
CA GLN A 240 12.57 14.56 -0.57
C GLN A 240 12.41 13.06 -0.87
N ILE A 241 13.53 12.34 -0.87
CA ILE A 241 13.55 10.89 -1.02
C ILE A 241 13.15 10.24 0.34
N PRO A 242 12.27 9.22 0.35
CA PRO A 242 11.93 8.50 1.58
C PRO A 242 13.15 7.76 2.12
N ARG A 243 13.36 7.83 3.44
CA ARG A 243 14.46 7.08 4.09
C ARG A 243 14.05 5.65 4.38
N SER A 244 15.05 4.77 4.49
CA SER A 244 14.85 3.38 4.89
C SER A 244 15.86 2.99 5.95
N ILE A 245 15.51 1.99 6.75
CA ILE A 245 16.36 1.40 7.77
C ILE A 245 16.30 -0.12 7.70
N GLU A 246 17.41 -0.75 8.00
CA GLU A 246 17.53 -2.20 8.12
C GLU A 246 17.00 -2.65 9.48
N VAL A 247 16.15 -3.68 9.45
CA VAL A 247 15.56 -4.30 10.64
C VAL A 247 15.87 -5.79 10.61
N VAL A 248 16.45 -6.30 11.69
CA VAL A 248 16.77 -7.71 11.87
C VAL A 248 15.67 -8.38 12.68
N LEU A 249 15.10 -9.44 12.13
CA LEU A 249 14.13 -10.33 12.77
C LEU A 249 14.83 -11.64 13.17
N THR A 250 14.49 -12.18 14.34
CA THR A 250 15.06 -13.43 14.88
C THR A 250 13.98 -14.36 15.40
N ASP A 251 14.22 -15.68 15.30
CA ASP A 251 13.35 -16.72 15.85
C ASP A 251 11.88 -16.61 15.36
N ASP A 252 10.93 -16.49 16.29
CA ASP A 252 9.48 -16.55 16.05
C ASP A 252 8.93 -15.40 15.21
N ILE A 253 9.65 -14.28 15.10
CA ILE A 253 9.23 -13.12 14.30
C ILE A 253 9.70 -13.16 12.84
N VAL A 254 10.45 -14.19 12.46
CA VAL A 254 10.90 -14.40 11.07
C VAL A 254 9.72 -14.82 10.18
N ASP A 255 9.70 -14.31 8.95
CA ASP A 255 8.69 -14.58 7.91
C ASP A 255 7.25 -14.16 8.27
N ILE A 256 7.08 -13.33 9.31
CA ILE A 256 5.76 -12.77 9.68
C ILE A 256 5.27 -11.74 8.66
N ALA A 257 6.17 -10.95 8.09
CA ALA A 257 5.83 -9.77 7.29
C ALA A 257 6.48 -9.81 5.90
N ARG A 258 5.73 -9.37 4.88
CA ARG A 258 6.10 -9.47 3.47
C ARG A 258 6.41 -8.11 2.86
N PRO A 259 7.21 -8.04 1.77
CA PRO A 259 7.38 -6.81 1.02
C PRO A 259 6.04 -6.25 0.52
N GLY A 260 5.79 -4.98 0.80
CA GLY A 260 4.52 -4.29 0.58
C GLY A 260 3.71 -4.06 1.84
N ASP A 261 3.96 -4.84 2.90
CA ASP A 261 3.20 -4.75 4.14
C ASP A 261 3.54 -3.46 4.90
N ARG A 262 2.49 -2.87 5.49
CA ARG A 262 2.62 -1.75 6.44
C ARG A 262 2.87 -2.33 7.82
N VAL A 263 3.99 -1.95 8.43
CA VAL A 263 4.43 -2.51 9.71
C VAL A 263 4.73 -1.43 10.73
N SER A 264 4.51 -1.76 12.00
CA SER A 264 5.06 -1.07 13.17
C SER A 264 6.06 -2.01 13.83
N VAL A 265 7.29 -1.56 13.98
CA VAL A 265 8.39 -2.36 14.54
C VAL A 265 8.81 -1.73 15.86
N VAL A 266 8.76 -2.51 16.94
CA VAL A 266 9.39 -2.17 18.22
C VAL A 266 10.73 -2.88 18.27
N GLY A 267 11.83 -2.17 18.50
CA GLY A 267 13.16 -2.77 18.48
C GLY A 267 14.25 -1.87 19.03
N ILE A 268 15.42 -2.46 19.26
CA ILE A 268 16.58 -1.78 19.83
C ILE A 268 17.42 -1.23 18.68
N VAL A 269 17.79 0.04 18.74
CA VAL A 269 18.69 0.62 17.73
C VAL A 269 20.12 0.19 18.01
N ARG A 270 20.73 -0.52 17.07
CA ARG A 270 22.11 -1.00 17.15
C ARG A 270 22.99 -0.34 16.10
N LEU A 271 24.30 -0.40 16.34
CA LEU A 271 25.32 -0.01 15.37
C LEU A 271 25.84 -1.26 14.67
N SER A 272 25.86 -1.23 13.34
CA SER A 272 26.53 -2.24 12.54
C SER A 272 28.04 -2.03 12.60
N LYS A 273 28.77 -3.10 12.97
CA LYS A 273 30.22 -3.14 12.86
C LYS A 273 30.58 -3.43 11.40
N ASN A 274 30.99 -2.41 10.65
CA ASN A 274 31.40 -2.60 9.26
C ASN A 274 32.73 -3.37 9.21
N ALA A 275 32.70 -4.59 8.69
CA ALA A 275 33.85 -5.51 8.56
C ALA A 275 34.94 -5.08 7.55
N ARG A 276 34.89 -3.85 7.01
CA ARG A 276 35.97 -3.33 6.16
C ARG A 276 36.79 -2.34 6.96
N ARG A 277 38.09 -2.64 7.11
CA ARG A 277 39.20 -1.74 7.52
C ARG A 277 39.08 -0.35 6.86
N GLN A 278 38.18 0.49 7.34
CA GLN A 278 38.14 1.91 7.04
C GLN A 278 38.45 2.66 8.32
N VAL A 279 39.48 3.50 8.25
CA VAL A 279 40.04 4.33 9.32
C VAL A 279 39.02 5.35 9.88
N ARG A 280 37.80 5.41 9.34
CA ARG A 280 36.79 6.43 9.71
C ARG A 280 35.80 5.85 10.73
N PRO A 281 35.52 6.56 11.84
CA PRO A 281 34.56 6.14 12.88
C PRO A 281 33.10 6.37 12.45
N ILE A 282 32.72 5.84 11.28
CA ILE A 282 31.37 5.98 10.72
C ILE A 282 30.70 4.60 10.74
N PHE A 283 29.62 4.49 11.51
CA PHE A 283 28.84 3.26 11.68
C PHE A 283 27.44 3.45 11.11
N SER A 284 26.89 2.43 10.45
CA SER A 284 25.48 2.39 10.07
C SER A 284 24.64 1.93 11.25
N THR A 285 23.39 2.38 11.32
CA THR A 285 22.43 1.94 12.32
C THR A 285 21.50 0.89 11.71
N TYR A 286 21.13 -0.10 12.52
CA TYR A 286 20.06 -1.05 12.21
C TYR A 286 19.19 -1.24 13.45
N ILE A 287 17.99 -1.79 13.28
CA ILE A 287 17.09 -2.09 14.40
C ILE A 287 17.05 -3.59 14.61
N GLU A 288 17.37 -4.04 15.81
CA GLU A 288 17.11 -5.41 16.26
C GLU A 288 15.65 -5.47 16.74
N ALA A 289 14.79 -6.15 15.99
CA ALA A 289 13.36 -6.15 16.28
C ALA A 289 13.06 -6.96 17.54
N ASN A 290 12.42 -6.29 18.50
CA ASN A 290 11.78 -6.98 19.61
C ASN A 290 10.39 -7.46 19.22
N ASN A 291 9.61 -6.71 18.44
CA ASN A 291 8.30 -7.14 17.97
C ASN A 291 7.96 -6.47 16.64
N ILE A 292 7.17 -7.16 15.81
CA ILE A 292 6.69 -6.65 14.53
C ILE A 292 5.17 -6.81 14.43
N ILE A 293 4.49 -5.70 14.15
CA ILE A 293 3.03 -5.62 14.09
C ILE A 293 2.66 -5.25 12.67
N VAL A 294 1.94 -6.15 11.97
CA VAL A 294 1.51 -5.94 10.58
C VAL A 294 0.11 -5.32 10.57
N ALA A 295 -0.03 -4.10 10.06
CA ALA A 295 -1.28 -3.34 10.13
C ALA A 295 -2.45 -3.98 9.34
N GLN A 296 -2.16 -4.75 8.29
CA GLN A 296 -3.20 -5.46 7.52
C GLN A 296 -3.80 -6.66 8.27
N ARG A 297 -3.10 -7.21 9.26
CA ARG A 297 -3.56 -8.35 10.05
C ARG A 297 -4.43 -7.99 11.25
N LEU A 298 -4.63 -6.70 11.52
CA LEU A 298 -5.55 -6.23 12.57
C LEU A 298 -6.99 -6.72 12.37
N LEU A 299 -7.37 -7.20 11.19
CA LEU A 299 -8.68 -7.80 10.93
C LEU A 299 -8.78 -9.29 11.32
N GLU A 300 -7.67 -10.03 11.33
CA GLU A 300 -7.64 -11.45 11.74
C GLU A 300 -7.44 -11.60 13.27
N GLU A 301 -6.88 -10.58 13.93
CA GLU A 301 -6.58 -10.59 15.37
C GLU A 301 -7.46 -9.65 16.22
N VAL A 302 -8.64 -9.22 15.74
CA VAL A 302 -9.65 -8.72 16.69
C VAL A 302 -10.11 -9.92 17.50
N ARG A 303 -9.45 -10.17 18.64
CA ARG A 303 -9.92 -11.12 19.65
C ARG A 303 -11.26 -10.60 20.16
N LEU A 304 -12.35 -11.15 19.62
CA LEU A 304 -13.70 -10.84 20.07
C LEU A 304 -13.78 -11.18 21.56
N SER A 305 -14.24 -10.24 22.38
CA SER A 305 -14.60 -10.59 23.74
C SER A 305 -15.80 -11.55 23.71
N PRO A 306 -15.99 -12.40 24.72
CA PRO A 306 -17.20 -13.24 24.81
C PRO A 306 -18.50 -12.40 24.71
N GLU A 307 -18.48 -11.16 25.20
CA GLU A 307 -19.59 -10.21 25.06
C GLU A 307 -19.82 -9.76 23.62
N ASP A 308 -18.74 -9.54 22.84
CA ASP A 308 -18.84 -9.18 21.44
C ASP A 308 -19.36 -10.34 20.60
N GLU A 309 -18.96 -11.57 20.92
CA GLU A 309 -19.51 -12.79 20.29
C GLU A 309 -21.02 -12.90 20.53
N GLU A 310 -21.48 -12.67 21.75
CA GLU A 310 -22.91 -12.64 22.09
C GLU A 310 -23.65 -11.52 21.34
N ARG A 311 -23.07 -10.32 21.25
CA ARG A 311 -23.65 -9.21 20.46
C ARG A 311 -23.76 -9.57 18.99
N VAL A 312 -22.73 -10.17 18.40
CA VAL A 312 -22.75 -10.64 17.00
C VAL A 312 -23.83 -11.70 16.80
N MET A 313 -23.96 -12.67 17.72
CA MET A 313 -25.03 -13.66 17.66
C MET A 313 -26.42 -13.03 17.78
N SER A 314 -26.59 -12.00 18.62
CA SER A 314 -27.86 -11.30 18.76
C SER A 314 -28.24 -10.53 17.48
N LEU A 315 -27.26 -9.88 16.84
CA LEU A 315 -27.45 -9.13 15.59
C LEU A 315 -27.73 -10.03 14.39
N ASN A 316 -27.17 -11.25 14.38
CA ASN A 316 -27.47 -12.24 13.35
C ASN A 316 -28.96 -12.65 13.34
N ARG A 317 -29.65 -12.56 14.48
CA ARG A 317 -31.08 -12.87 14.59
C ARG A 317 -31.99 -11.73 14.11
N ASP A 318 -31.44 -10.55 13.84
CA ASP A 318 -32.21 -9.38 13.40
C ASP A 318 -32.58 -9.51 11.90
N PRO A 319 -33.88 -9.57 11.54
CA PRO A 319 -34.32 -9.68 10.14
C PRO A 319 -33.92 -8.47 9.27
N LEU A 320 -33.58 -7.31 9.87
CA LEU A 320 -33.15 -6.11 9.17
C LEU A 320 -31.63 -5.94 9.10
N ILE A 321 -30.85 -6.94 9.52
CA ILE A 321 -29.38 -6.84 9.61
C ILE A 321 -28.72 -6.43 8.28
N ARG A 322 -29.21 -6.96 7.15
CA ARG A 322 -28.72 -6.59 5.81
C ARG A 322 -28.82 -5.09 5.55
N ARG A 323 -29.96 -4.48 5.88
CA ARG A 323 -30.17 -3.04 5.69
C ARG A 323 -29.32 -2.21 6.64
N LYS A 324 -29.15 -2.67 7.89
CA LYS A 324 -28.27 -2.01 8.87
C LYS A 324 -26.82 -1.98 8.39
N ILE A 325 -26.32 -3.08 7.84
CA ILE A 325 -24.98 -3.18 7.24
C ILE A 325 -24.83 -2.23 6.05
N ILE A 326 -25.80 -2.19 5.14
CA ILE A 326 -25.74 -1.30 3.96
C ILE A 326 -25.78 0.17 4.40
N ALA A 327 -26.62 0.50 5.39
CA ALA A 327 -26.73 1.85 5.93
C ALA A 327 -25.47 2.30 6.69
N SER A 328 -24.73 1.37 7.30
CA SER A 328 -23.44 1.69 7.94
C SER A 328 -22.31 1.97 6.95
N ILE A 329 -22.48 1.69 5.66
CA ILE A 329 -21.48 2.01 4.63
C ILE A 329 -21.68 3.43 4.12
N ALA A 330 -20.63 4.24 4.27
CA ALA A 330 -20.63 5.65 3.91
C ALA A 330 -21.91 6.38 4.39
N PRO A 331 -22.23 6.38 5.70
CA PRO A 331 -23.46 6.97 6.23
C PRO A 331 -23.64 8.45 5.88
N THR A 332 -22.54 9.15 5.61
CA THR A 332 -22.52 10.55 5.18
C THR A 332 -23.01 10.77 3.75
N ILE A 333 -23.07 9.74 2.90
CA ILE A 333 -23.59 9.82 1.54
C ILE A 333 -25.06 9.45 1.56
N TYR A 334 -25.94 10.40 1.26
CA TYR A 334 -27.37 10.13 1.16
C TYR A 334 -27.71 9.33 -0.11
N GLY A 335 -28.59 8.32 0.01
CA GLY A 335 -29.02 7.47 -1.10
C GLY A 335 -27.95 6.49 -1.58
N MET A 336 -27.92 6.25 -2.90
CA MET A 336 -27.00 5.32 -3.56
C MET A 336 -27.00 3.91 -2.94
N TRP A 337 -28.17 3.41 -2.54
CA TRP A 337 -28.33 2.14 -1.83
C TRP A 337 -27.74 0.96 -2.58
N ASP A 338 -27.89 0.91 -3.91
CA ASP A 338 -27.33 -0.15 -4.75
C ASP A 338 -25.80 -0.12 -4.77
N ILE A 339 -25.19 1.07 -4.77
CA ILE A 339 -23.73 1.23 -4.72
C ILE A 339 -23.20 0.83 -3.35
N LYS A 340 -23.86 1.29 -2.28
CA LYS A 340 -23.52 0.90 -0.90
C LYS A 340 -23.66 -0.60 -0.68
N GLU A 341 -24.70 -1.21 -1.26
CA GLU A 341 -24.90 -2.65 -1.23
C GLU A 341 -23.80 -3.39 -2.01
N ALA A 342 -23.43 -2.92 -3.20
CA ALA A 342 -22.32 -3.48 -3.96
C ALA A 342 -20.99 -3.40 -3.19
N VAL A 343 -20.75 -2.28 -2.49
CA VAL A 343 -19.58 -2.11 -1.61
C VAL A 343 -19.68 -3.02 -0.38
N ALA A 344 -20.87 -3.22 0.20
CA ALA A 344 -21.08 -4.18 1.30
C ALA A 344 -20.69 -5.60 0.87
N LEU A 345 -21.25 -6.06 -0.25
CA LEU A 345 -20.96 -7.39 -0.79
C LEU A 345 -19.48 -7.56 -1.15
N LEU A 346 -18.84 -6.50 -1.64
CA LEU A 346 -17.39 -6.48 -1.88
C LEU A 346 -16.59 -6.70 -0.59
N LEU A 347 -16.98 -6.08 0.53
CA LEU A 347 -16.30 -6.21 1.82
C LEU A 347 -16.49 -7.59 2.46
N PHE A 348 -17.68 -8.18 2.33
CA PHE A 348 -17.93 -9.54 2.81
C PHE A 348 -17.25 -10.60 1.93
N GLY A 349 -17.11 -10.32 0.63
CA GLY A 349 -16.55 -11.25 -0.34
C GLY A 349 -17.46 -12.46 -0.61
N GLY A 350 -17.01 -13.33 -1.51
CA GLY A 350 -17.68 -14.59 -1.84
C GLY A 350 -16.81 -15.79 -1.50
N ILE A 351 -17.42 -16.98 -1.51
CA ILE A 351 -16.73 -18.24 -1.23
C ILE A 351 -16.05 -18.74 -2.50
N PRO A 352 -14.72 -18.92 -2.53
CA PRO A 352 -14.04 -19.54 -3.65
C PRO A 352 -14.45 -21.02 -3.74
N LYS A 353 -14.75 -21.51 -4.95
CA LYS A 353 -15.16 -22.90 -5.17
C LYS A 353 -14.15 -23.60 -6.06
N ILE A 354 -13.89 -24.87 -5.76
CA ILE A 354 -13.08 -25.74 -6.62
C ILE A 354 -14.06 -26.61 -7.39
N ALA A 355 -14.06 -26.51 -8.72
CA ALA A 355 -14.86 -27.37 -9.56
C ALA A 355 -14.28 -28.81 -9.57
N PRO A 356 -15.08 -29.83 -9.93
CA PRO A 356 -14.63 -31.22 -9.96
C PRO A 356 -13.42 -31.48 -10.87
N ASP A 357 -13.16 -30.59 -11.82
CA ASP A 357 -12.03 -30.60 -12.76
C ASP A 357 -10.75 -29.94 -12.20
N GLY A 358 -10.78 -29.44 -10.96
CA GLY A 358 -9.65 -28.76 -10.31
C GLY A 358 -9.55 -27.25 -10.61
N THR A 359 -10.43 -26.69 -11.43
CA THR A 359 -10.44 -25.23 -11.64
C THR A 359 -10.96 -24.49 -10.39
N LYS A 360 -10.23 -23.44 -9.98
CA LYS A 360 -10.63 -22.57 -8.88
C LYS A 360 -11.50 -21.43 -9.41
N ILE A 361 -12.77 -21.46 -9.06
CA ILE A 361 -13.71 -20.36 -9.26
C ILE A 361 -13.48 -19.34 -8.16
N ARG A 362 -13.15 -18.12 -8.59
CA ARG A 362 -12.84 -16.99 -7.72
C ARG A 362 -14.06 -16.57 -6.89
N GLY A 363 -13.83 -16.29 -5.60
CA GLY A 363 -14.83 -15.76 -4.67
C GLY A 363 -14.84 -14.24 -4.55
N ASP A 364 -13.75 -13.55 -4.89
CA ASP A 364 -13.69 -12.09 -4.69
C ASP A 364 -14.43 -11.34 -5.79
N ILE A 365 -15.23 -10.37 -5.37
CA ILE A 365 -15.99 -9.49 -6.25
C ILE A 365 -15.09 -8.31 -6.65
N HIS A 366 -15.22 -7.81 -7.87
CA HIS A 366 -14.60 -6.54 -8.28
C HIS A 366 -15.68 -5.57 -8.69
N VAL A 367 -15.64 -4.36 -8.12
CA VAL A 367 -16.61 -3.30 -8.42
C VAL A 367 -15.87 -2.11 -9.04
N LEU A 368 -16.32 -1.69 -10.23
CA LEU A 368 -15.86 -0.46 -10.89
C LEU A 368 -16.98 0.58 -10.82
N LEU A 369 -16.71 1.71 -10.16
CA LEU A 369 -17.64 2.84 -10.08
C LEU A 369 -17.25 3.88 -11.14
N VAL A 370 -18.13 4.12 -12.12
CA VAL A 370 -17.95 5.11 -13.19
C VAL A 370 -19.06 6.15 -13.10
N GLY A 371 -18.72 7.44 -13.08
CA GLY A 371 -19.69 8.53 -13.01
C GLY A 371 -19.10 9.90 -13.36
N ASP A 372 -19.97 10.89 -13.53
CA ASP A 372 -19.58 12.25 -13.91
C ASP A 372 -18.72 12.93 -12.82
N PRO A 373 -17.78 13.83 -13.19
CA PRO A 373 -17.09 14.68 -12.23
C PRO A 373 -18.10 15.53 -11.44
N GLY A 374 -18.05 15.48 -10.10
CA GLY A 374 -18.95 16.28 -9.25
C GLY A 374 -20.11 15.51 -8.61
N THR A 375 -20.13 14.18 -8.71
CA THR A 375 -21.05 13.28 -8.00
C THR A 375 -20.72 13.14 -6.49
N ALA A 376 -20.66 14.28 -5.78
CA ALA A 376 -20.32 14.47 -4.35
C ALA A 376 -18.84 14.71 -3.98
N LYS A 377 -18.15 15.67 -4.64
CA LYS A 377 -16.84 16.19 -4.18
C LYS A 377 -16.84 17.65 -3.72
N SER A 378 -17.84 18.44 -4.09
CA SER A 378 -17.99 19.86 -3.72
C SER A 378 -19.44 20.14 -3.32
N LEU A 379 -19.65 20.96 -2.29
CA LEU A 379 -20.96 21.23 -1.69
C LEU A 379 -21.55 22.54 -2.23
N THR A 380 -22.87 22.63 -2.34
CA THR A 380 -23.58 23.86 -2.76
C THR A 380 -23.90 24.75 -1.55
N TYR A 381 -24.20 26.05 -1.75
CA TYR A 381 -24.42 27.01 -0.65
C TYR A 381 -25.52 26.56 0.34
N SER A 382 -26.60 25.99 -0.19
CA SER A 382 -27.75 25.51 0.59
C SER A 382 -27.54 24.16 1.28
N GLU A 383 -26.39 23.52 1.07
CA GLU A 383 -26.13 22.16 1.56
C GLU A 383 -25.96 22.15 3.08
N MET A 384 -26.68 21.28 3.78
CA MET A 384 -26.60 21.17 5.23
C MET A 384 -25.29 20.49 5.65
N VAL A 385 -24.55 21.11 6.58
CA VAL A 385 -23.34 20.54 7.16
C VAL A 385 -23.49 20.36 8.66
N LEU A 386 -22.92 19.26 9.15
CA LEU A 386 -22.82 18.97 10.57
C LEU A 386 -21.41 19.30 11.06
N LEU A 387 -21.33 20.28 11.95
CA LEU A 387 -20.11 20.70 12.63
C LEU A 387 -20.31 20.57 14.13
N ILE A 388 -19.22 20.35 14.85
CA ILE A 388 -19.21 20.28 16.31
C ILE A 388 -18.18 21.30 16.79
N ASP A 389 -18.58 22.21 17.68
CA ASP A 389 -17.66 23.16 18.29
C ASP A 389 -16.89 22.53 19.48
N ASP A 390 -16.02 23.31 20.12
CA ASP A 390 -15.23 22.88 21.27
C ASP A 390 -16.06 22.65 22.55
N SER A 391 -17.30 23.13 22.56
CA SER A 391 -18.28 22.95 23.65
C SER A 391 -19.20 21.75 23.40
N ASN A 392 -18.89 20.90 22.41
CA ASN A 392 -19.70 19.77 21.94
C ASN A 392 -21.10 20.16 21.42
N HIS A 393 -21.31 21.43 21.05
CA HIS A 393 -22.55 21.86 20.43
C HIS A 393 -22.59 21.39 18.98
N ILE A 394 -23.68 20.71 18.61
CA ILE A 394 -23.89 20.22 17.24
C ILE A 394 -24.55 21.33 16.41
N ILE A 395 -23.82 21.82 15.42
CA ILE A 395 -24.27 22.84 14.48
C ILE A 395 -24.69 22.12 13.19
N LEU A 396 -25.99 22.13 12.88
CA LEU A 396 -26.56 21.60 11.65
C LEU A 396 -27.25 22.73 10.87
N ARG A 397 -26.52 23.36 9.95
CA ARG A 397 -26.97 24.53 9.17
C ARG A 397 -26.46 24.48 7.73
N PRO A 398 -27.04 25.26 6.81
CA PRO A 398 -26.50 25.40 5.45
C PRO A 398 -25.05 25.88 5.50
N ILE A 399 -24.17 25.22 4.75
CA ILE A 399 -22.72 25.50 4.72
C ILE A 399 -22.44 26.94 4.31
N GLY A 400 -23.27 27.50 3.43
CA GLY A 400 -23.17 28.89 3.01
C GLY A 400 -23.28 29.88 4.16
N GLU A 401 -24.28 29.71 5.03
CA GLU A 401 -24.49 30.58 6.18
C GLU A 401 -23.35 30.49 7.19
N VAL A 402 -22.86 29.26 7.44
CA VAL A 402 -21.73 29.02 8.34
C VAL A 402 -20.47 29.67 7.81
N ILE A 403 -20.16 29.49 6.53
CA ILE A 403 -19.01 30.11 5.90
C ILE A 403 -19.14 31.64 5.95
N ASP A 404 -20.32 32.20 5.64
CA ASP A 404 -20.54 33.65 5.66
C ASP A 404 -20.39 34.24 7.07
N GLU A 405 -20.84 33.53 8.10
CA GLU A 405 -20.69 33.91 9.51
C GLU A 405 -19.21 33.93 9.93
N TYR A 406 -18.45 32.87 9.67
CA TYR A 406 -17.04 32.78 10.09
C TYR A 406 -16.12 33.68 9.26
N LEU A 407 -16.30 33.75 7.93
CA LEU A 407 -15.56 34.71 7.09
C LEU A 407 -15.94 36.16 7.43
N GLY A 408 -17.18 36.40 7.88
CA GLY A 408 -17.65 37.71 8.34
C GLY A 408 -17.08 38.11 9.70
N ARG A 409 -16.99 37.16 10.64
CA ARG A 409 -16.46 37.35 12.00
C ARG A 409 -14.94 37.53 12.01
N TYR A 410 -14.23 36.84 11.12
CA TYR A 410 -12.77 36.84 11.04
C TYR A 410 -12.24 37.44 9.73
N ARG A 411 -12.84 38.54 9.27
CA ARG A 411 -12.50 39.18 7.97
C ARG A 411 -11.01 39.48 7.82
N ASP A 412 -10.36 39.92 8.89
CA ASP A 412 -8.95 40.32 8.87
C ASP A 412 -7.97 39.15 8.69
N ALA A 413 -8.45 37.92 8.88
CA ALA A 413 -7.68 36.68 8.74
C ALA A 413 -8.11 35.84 7.51
N VAL A 414 -8.98 36.37 6.65
CA VAL A 414 -9.36 35.72 5.39
C VAL A 414 -8.26 35.97 4.36
N GLU A 415 -7.57 34.91 3.94
CA GLU A 415 -6.62 34.95 2.85
C GLU A 415 -7.34 34.78 1.50
N ARG A 416 -6.97 35.60 0.51
CA ARG A 416 -7.45 35.46 -0.86
C ARG A 416 -6.41 34.78 -1.73
N ILE A 417 -6.66 33.53 -2.08
CA ILE A 417 -5.81 32.74 -2.96
C ILE A 417 -6.52 32.58 -4.30
N GLY A 418 -6.17 33.41 -5.28
CA GLY A 418 -6.84 33.46 -6.58
C GLY A 418 -8.27 34.00 -6.48
N GLU A 419 -9.26 33.25 -6.98
CA GLU A 419 -10.69 33.57 -6.87
C GLU A 419 -11.37 32.93 -5.62
N ALA A 420 -10.58 32.29 -4.75
CA ALA A 420 -11.05 31.65 -3.53
C ALA A 420 -10.71 32.47 -2.28
N GLU A 421 -11.66 32.53 -1.35
CA GLU A 421 -11.46 33.05 0.00
C GLU A 421 -11.24 31.88 0.94
N VAL A 422 -10.11 31.90 1.63
CA VAL A 422 -9.66 30.83 2.53
C VAL A 422 -9.56 31.41 3.92
N LEU A 423 -10.27 30.81 4.87
CA LEU A 423 -10.15 31.10 6.29
C LEU A 423 -9.51 29.89 6.97
N ASN A 424 -8.26 30.03 7.41
CA ASN A 424 -7.54 28.97 8.10
C ASN A 424 -7.94 28.93 9.58
N LEU A 425 -8.85 28.03 9.91
CA LEU A 425 -9.40 27.90 11.27
C LEU A 425 -8.32 27.44 12.27
N LYS A 426 -7.34 26.67 11.81
CA LYS A 426 -6.25 26.16 12.65
C LYS A 426 -5.34 27.28 13.16
N GLU A 427 -5.02 28.26 12.32
CA GLU A 427 -4.16 29.41 12.69
C GLU A 427 -4.87 30.39 13.62
N LEU A 428 -6.20 30.48 13.51
CA LEU A 428 -7.05 31.28 14.38
C LEU A 428 -7.36 30.62 15.73
N GLY A 429 -6.87 29.40 15.96
CA GLY A 429 -7.17 28.64 17.18
C GLY A 429 -8.63 28.19 17.29
N ILE A 430 -9.40 28.28 16.20
CA ILE A 430 -10.82 27.91 16.18
C ILE A 430 -10.93 26.40 16.06
N ARG A 431 -11.58 25.76 17.03
CA ARG A 431 -11.73 24.32 17.11
C ARG A 431 -13.13 23.90 16.68
N LEU A 432 -13.26 23.69 15.37
CA LEU A 432 -14.44 23.10 14.76
C LEU A 432 -14.10 21.69 14.29
N TYR A 433 -15.04 20.77 14.47
CA TYR A 433 -14.88 19.35 14.13
C TYR A 433 -15.99 18.91 13.18
N THR A 434 -15.69 17.93 12.33
CA THR A 434 -16.65 17.27 11.45
C THR A 434 -16.47 15.76 11.52
N ILE A 435 -17.53 15.02 11.27
CA ILE A 435 -17.50 13.55 11.28
C ILE A 435 -16.96 13.08 9.92
N SER A 436 -15.79 12.43 9.95
CA SER A 436 -15.13 11.88 8.77
C SER A 436 -14.99 10.37 8.92
N ILE A 437 -15.28 9.64 7.85
CA ILE A 437 -15.09 8.19 7.85
C ILE A 437 -13.65 7.90 7.49
N SER A 438 -12.95 7.21 8.38
CA SER A 438 -11.57 6.81 8.15
C SER A 438 -11.53 5.62 7.21
N LEU A 439 -10.89 5.80 6.05
CA LEU A 439 -10.65 4.73 5.06
C LEU A 439 -9.76 3.60 5.61
N LYS A 440 -9.14 3.80 6.79
CA LYS A 440 -8.30 2.81 7.46
C LYS A 440 -9.05 1.97 8.49
N SER A 441 -9.98 2.57 9.25
CA SER A 441 -10.71 1.91 10.34
C SER A 441 -12.17 1.59 9.99
N GLY A 442 -12.70 2.15 8.90
CA GLY A 442 -14.13 2.04 8.54
C GLY A 442 -15.06 2.76 9.51
N SER A 443 -14.53 3.36 10.58
CA SER A 443 -15.28 4.01 11.66
C SER A 443 -15.40 5.51 11.44
N ALA A 444 -16.44 6.10 12.04
CA ALA A 444 -16.68 7.53 12.05
C ALA A 444 -15.77 8.20 13.10
N GLU A 445 -14.87 9.08 12.66
CA GLU A 445 -13.92 9.80 13.50
C GLU A 445 -14.19 11.31 13.44
N LEU A 446 -14.06 12.01 14.57
CA LEU A 446 -14.09 13.47 14.58
C LEU A 446 -12.77 14.02 14.05
N LYS A 447 -12.84 14.79 12.97
CA LYS A 447 -11.67 15.47 12.41
C LYS A 447 -11.82 16.98 12.52
N PRO A 448 -10.75 17.69 12.92
CA PRO A 448 -10.79 19.14 12.96
C PRO A 448 -10.92 19.69 11.53
N VAL A 449 -11.83 20.64 11.38
CA VAL A 449 -11.97 21.43 10.15
C VAL A 449 -10.77 22.35 10.07
N LYS A 450 -9.92 22.12 9.08
CA LYS A 450 -8.66 22.87 8.96
C LYS A 450 -8.88 24.28 8.42
N ALA A 451 -9.78 24.43 7.44
CA ALA A 451 -10.07 25.69 6.80
C ALA A 451 -11.46 25.69 6.18
N PHE A 452 -12.05 26.87 6.07
CA PHE A 452 -13.17 27.12 5.18
C PHE A 452 -12.66 27.72 3.88
N ILE A 453 -13.12 27.16 2.76
CA ILE A 453 -12.74 27.61 1.41
C ILE A 453 -14.02 27.95 0.65
N ARG A 454 -14.21 29.23 0.38
CA ARG A 454 -15.30 29.74 -0.44
C ARG A 454 -14.75 30.04 -1.83
N HIS A 455 -15.20 29.28 -2.82
CA HIS A 455 -14.98 29.64 -4.21
C HIS A 455 -16.05 30.64 -4.64
N ARG A 456 -15.65 31.80 -5.13
CA ARG A 456 -16.60 32.70 -5.76
C ARG A 456 -17.06 32.06 -7.06
N ALA A 457 -18.37 31.90 -7.24
CA ALA A 457 -18.90 31.58 -8.56
C ALA A 457 -18.43 32.67 -9.54
N PRO A 458 -17.67 32.34 -10.60
CA PRO A 458 -17.01 33.36 -11.39
C PRO A 458 -18.04 34.20 -12.13
N SER A 459 -17.93 35.54 -12.02
CA SER A 459 -18.80 36.51 -12.70
C SER A 459 -18.59 36.53 -14.21
N LYS A 460 -17.47 35.96 -14.69
CA LYS A 460 -17.11 35.88 -16.10
C LYS A 460 -16.63 34.47 -16.42
N VAL A 461 -17.35 33.81 -17.32
CA VAL A 461 -16.93 32.57 -17.95
C VAL A 461 -16.09 32.87 -19.19
N VAL A 462 -15.07 32.05 -19.44
CA VAL A 462 -14.29 32.06 -20.67
C VAL A 462 -15.05 31.26 -21.72
N ILE A 463 -15.38 31.89 -22.84
CA ILE A 463 -15.92 31.21 -24.02
C ILE A 463 -14.74 30.88 -24.92
N VAL A 464 -14.34 29.61 -24.92
CA VAL A 464 -13.32 29.11 -25.84
C VAL A 464 -13.99 28.82 -27.17
N ARG A 465 -13.83 29.72 -28.15
CA ARG A 465 -14.30 29.53 -29.52
C ARG A 465 -13.17 28.94 -30.38
N THR A 466 -13.34 27.68 -30.78
CA THR A 466 -12.42 27.00 -31.69
C THR A 466 -12.54 27.58 -33.11
N LYS A 467 -11.47 27.47 -33.92
CA LYS A 467 -11.44 27.85 -35.34
C LYS A 467 -12.58 27.25 -36.18
N TYR A 468 -13.12 26.10 -35.76
CA TYR A 468 -14.23 25.40 -36.41
C TYR A 468 -15.61 25.84 -35.90
N GLY A 469 -15.71 26.97 -35.20
CA GLY A 469 -16.97 27.55 -34.73
C GLY A 469 -17.62 26.79 -33.57
N ARG A 470 -16.85 26.02 -32.80
CA ARG A 470 -17.32 25.34 -31.57
C ARG A 470 -17.00 26.18 -30.36
N GLU A 471 -17.92 26.26 -29.42
CA GLU A 471 -17.77 27.06 -28.19
C GLU A 471 -17.83 26.16 -26.96
N VAL A 472 -16.88 26.35 -26.04
CA VAL A 472 -16.90 25.72 -24.72
C VAL A 472 -16.88 26.82 -23.67
N ARG A 473 -17.84 26.80 -22.75
CA ARG A 473 -17.90 27.74 -21.63
C ARG A 473 -17.20 27.11 -20.44
N VAL A 474 -16.10 27.70 -20.00
CA VAL A 474 -15.26 27.21 -18.90
C VAL A 474 -14.84 28.36 -18.01
N THR A 475 -14.48 28.09 -16.77
CA THR A 475 -13.84 29.09 -15.91
C THR A 475 -12.39 29.30 -16.35
N LYS A 476 -11.75 30.41 -15.94
CA LYS A 476 -10.36 30.71 -16.30
C LYS A 476 -9.38 29.61 -15.86
N ASP A 477 -9.68 28.95 -14.75
CA ASP A 477 -8.82 27.93 -14.15
C ASP A 477 -9.28 26.51 -14.45
N HIS A 478 -10.34 26.32 -15.24
CA HIS A 478 -10.78 24.99 -15.61
C HIS A 478 -9.76 24.35 -16.55
N SER A 479 -9.21 23.22 -16.13
CA SER A 479 -8.32 22.43 -16.97
C SER A 479 -9.11 21.78 -18.11
N ILE A 480 -8.72 22.05 -19.34
CA ILE A 480 -9.27 21.45 -20.55
C ILE A 480 -8.25 20.50 -21.18
N ILE A 481 -8.71 19.35 -21.65
CA ILE A 481 -7.85 18.42 -22.37
C ILE A 481 -7.56 19.01 -23.75
N GLY A 482 -6.29 19.17 -24.11
CA GLY A 482 -5.88 19.69 -25.40
C GLY A 482 -4.70 18.94 -25.99
N PHE A 483 -4.65 18.84 -27.30
CA PHE A 483 -3.51 18.30 -28.04
C PHE A 483 -2.67 19.45 -28.57
N ASN A 484 -1.43 19.54 -28.12
CA ASN A 484 -0.51 20.65 -28.43
C ASN A 484 0.37 20.38 -29.67
N GLY A 485 0.10 19.31 -30.42
CA GLY A 485 0.91 18.89 -31.57
C GLY A 485 1.75 17.64 -31.31
N GLU A 486 2.11 17.37 -30.05
CA GLU A 486 2.96 16.23 -29.67
C GLU A 486 2.27 15.29 -28.68
N ARG A 487 1.55 15.84 -27.69
CA ARG A 487 0.90 15.05 -26.63
C ARG A 487 -0.45 15.62 -26.22
N ILE A 488 -1.29 14.76 -25.69
CA ILE A 488 -2.53 15.15 -25.01
C ILE A 488 -2.15 15.59 -23.60
N ALA A 489 -2.47 16.83 -23.26
CA ALA A 489 -2.17 17.41 -21.95
C ALA A 489 -3.40 18.13 -21.39
N SER A 490 -3.44 18.26 -20.07
CA SER A 490 -4.37 19.12 -19.36
C SER A 490 -3.84 20.55 -19.44
N LEU A 491 -4.57 21.45 -20.11
CA LEU A 491 -4.17 22.84 -20.38
C LEU A 491 -5.16 23.81 -19.76
N LYS A 492 -4.72 25.00 -19.37
CA LYS A 492 -5.66 26.09 -19.05
C LYS A 492 -6.20 26.74 -20.33
N PRO A 493 -7.38 27.39 -20.33
CA PRO A 493 -7.98 27.97 -21.53
C PRO A 493 -7.09 29.01 -22.21
N ARG A 494 -6.35 29.82 -21.44
CA ARG A 494 -5.38 30.80 -21.97
C ARG A 494 -4.16 30.13 -22.59
N GLU A 495 -3.62 29.11 -21.95
CA GLU A 495 -2.49 28.33 -22.48
C GLU A 495 -2.90 27.59 -23.76
N ALA A 496 -4.07 26.98 -23.77
CA ALA A 496 -4.62 26.32 -24.95
C ALA A 496 -4.81 27.29 -26.12
N ALA A 497 -5.24 28.52 -25.85
CA ALA A 497 -5.36 29.56 -26.86
C ALA A 497 -3.99 30.03 -27.39
N ALA A 498 -3.03 30.26 -26.49
CA ALA A 498 -1.67 30.67 -26.86
C ALA A 498 -0.93 29.62 -27.69
N LEU A 499 -1.12 28.34 -27.35
CA LEU A 499 -0.53 27.19 -28.05
C LEU A 499 -1.29 26.80 -29.32
N GLY A 500 -2.44 27.41 -29.60
CA GLY A 500 -3.32 26.97 -30.69
C GLY A 500 -3.76 25.50 -30.56
N ALA A 501 -3.87 25.00 -29.33
CA ALA A 501 -4.08 23.60 -29.04
C ALA A 501 -5.40 23.08 -29.64
N LEU A 502 -5.38 21.84 -30.15
CA LEU A 502 -6.58 21.17 -30.61
C LEU A 502 -7.39 20.68 -29.42
N LEU A 503 -8.57 21.27 -29.24
CA LEU A 503 -9.49 20.96 -28.15
C LEU A 503 -10.63 20.02 -28.61
N PRO A 504 -10.89 18.91 -27.90
CA PRO A 504 -12.07 18.10 -28.10
C PRO A 504 -13.29 18.82 -27.53
N ALA A 505 -13.85 19.75 -28.31
CA ALA A 505 -15.08 20.46 -27.97
C ALA A 505 -16.29 19.81 -28.63
N LEU A 506 -17.29 19.41 -27.83
CA LEU A 506 -18.61 18.96 -28.33
C LEU A 506 -19.47 20.20 -28.63
N LYS A 507 -20.01 20.31 -29.86
CA LYS A 507 -20.80 21.48 -30.32
C LYS A 507 -22.18 21.57 -29.65
N LYS A 508 -22.78 20.39 -29.45
CA LYS A 508 -24.06 20.02 -28.85
C LYS A 508 -24.16 18.53 -29.21
N LEU A 509 -24.52 17.64 -28.29
CA LEU A 509 -24.99 16.31 -28.71
C LEU A 509 -26.29 16.58 -29.48
N PRO A 510 -26.35 16.32 -30.80
CA PRO A 510 -27.61 16.45 -31.51
C PRO A 510 -28.45 15.24 -31.12
N PHE A 511 -29.03 15.26 -29.93
CA PHE A 511 -30.05 14.29 -29.58
C PHE A 511 -31.28 14.65 -30.40
N ARG A 512 -31.36 14.16 -31.64
CA ARG A 512 -32.64 14.10 -32.33
C ARG A 512 -33.36 12.90 -31.73
N ARG A 513 -34.62 13.09 -31.32
CA ARG A 513 -35.46 12.02 -30.74
C ARG A 513 -35.68 10.81 -31.67
N SER A 514 -35.28 10.91 -32.95
CA SER A 514 -35.46 9.88 -33.97
C SER A 514 -34.16 9.12 -34.25
N ILE A 515 -34.14 7.81 -33.99
CA ILE A 515 -33.06 6.90 -34.39
C ILE A 515 -33.08 6.72 -35.91
N THR A 516 -31.94 6.94 -36.56
CA THR A 516 -31.74 6.71 -37.99
C THR A 516 -31.32 5.26 -38.21
N PHE A 517 -32.18 4.43 -38.78
CA PHE A 517 -31.88 3.01 -39.01
C PHE A 517 -31.13 2.73 -40.32
N ASP A 518 -31.10 3.68 -41.25
CA ASP A 518 -30.55 3.51 -42.60
C ASP A 518 -29.66 4.70 -43.01
N ALA A 519 -28.55 4.40 -43.69
CA ALA A 519 -27.71 5.37 -44.39
C ALA A 519 -27.96 5.32 -45.90
N VAL A 520 -27.92 6.48 -46.56
CA VAL A 520 -27.93 6.56 -48.02
C VAL A 520 -26.53 6.85 -48.54
N PHE A 521 -25.88 5.85 -49.13
CA PHE A 521 -24.63 6.02 -49.85
C PHE A 521 -24.94 6.38 -51.31
N ARG A 522 -25.26 7.66 -51.56
CA ARG A 522 -25.76 8.20 -52.85
C ARG A 522 -27.03 7.54 -53.39
N THR A 523 -26.96 6.33 -53.92
CA THR A 523 -28.10 5.61 -54.51
C THR A 523 -28.52 4.38 -53.70
N LYS A 524 -27.63 3.88 -52.82
CA LYS A 524 -27.88 2.66 -52.03
C LYS A 524 -28.32 2.98 -50.61
N LYS A 525 -29.47 2.44 -50.21
CA LYS A 525 -29.95 2.46 -48.83
C LYS A 525 -29.35 1.27 -48.07
N VAL A 526 -28.60 1.54 -47.00
CA VAL A 526 -27.88 0.53 -46.21
C VAL A 526 -28.31 0.61 -44.75
N LYS A 527 -28.73 -0.52 -44.18
CA LYS A 527 -29.12 -0.62 -42.77
C LYS A 527 -27.92 -0.41 -41.85
N LEU A 528 -28.05 0.47 -40.87
CA LEU A 528 -27.06 0.72 -39.83
C LEU A 528 -27.10 -0.38 -38.77
N ASP A 529 -26.40 -1.48 -39.04
CA ASP A 529 -26.23 -2.59 -38.10
C ASP A 529 -24.80 -2.67 -37.55
N HIS A 530 -24.56 -3.67 -36.70
CA HIS A 530 -23.26 -3.92 -36.09
C HIS A 530 -22.12 -4.05 -37.10
N TYR A 531 -22.35 -4.72 -38.24
CA TYR A 531 -21.30 -4.96 -39.24
C TYR A 531 -20.92 -3.69 -40.00
N VAL A 532 -21.90 -2.84 -40.32
CA VAL A 532 -21.64 -1.54 -40.94
C VAL A 532 -20.92 -0.61 -39.97
N GLY A 533 -21.31 -0.62 -38.69
CA GLY A 533 -20.61 0.09 -37.62
C GLY A 533 -19.16 -0.34 -37.50
N TYR A 534 -18.91 -1.64 -37.40
CA TYR A 534 -17.58 -2.24 -37.29
C TYR A 534 -16.67 -1.86 -38.46
N LEU A 535 -17.17 -1.98 -39.69
CA LEU A 535 -16.42 -1.60 -40.88
C LEU A 535 -16.03 -0.12 -40.89
N ILE A 536 -16.98 0.78 -40.55
CA ILE A 536 -16.71 2.22 -40.49
C ILE A 536 -15.69 2.53 -39.39
N GLY A 537 -15.86 1.97 -38.19
CA GLY A 537 -14.94 2.15 -37.07
C GLY A 537 -13.52 1.71 -37.42
N TYR A 538 -13.37 0.51 -37.99
CA TYR A 538 -12.08 -0.04 -38.38
C TYR A 538 -11.39 0.79 -39.46
N LEU A 539 -12.13 1.24 -40.47
CA LEU A 539 -11.60 2.10 -41.54
C LEU A 539 -11.21 3.49 -41.01
N ILE A 540 -11.95 4.07 -40.08
CA ILE A 540 -11.60 5.36 -39.44
C ILE A 540 -10.24 5.28 -38.75
N GLY A 541 -9.96 4.15 -38.10
CA GLY A 541 -8.74 4.01 -37.29
C GLY A 541 -7.48 3.60 -38.06
N ARG A 542 -7.60 2.82 -39.16
CA ARG A 542 -6.41 2.23 -39.83
C ARG A 542 -6.49 2.18 -41.37
N SER A 543 -7.42 2.90 -42.01
CA SER A 543 -7.45 2.95 -43.49
C SER A 543 -6.61 4.09 -44.07
N SER A 544 -6.08 3.87 -45.27
CA SER A 544 -5.46 4.90 -46.08
C SER A 544 -6.25 5.10 -47.38
N ILE A 545 -6.39 6.36 -47.80
CA ILE A 545 -7.06 6.73 -49.05
C ILE A 545 -6.00 6.80 -50.14
N LYS A 546 -6.15 6.01 -51.21
CA LYS A 546 -5.28 6.05 -52.38
C LYS A 546 -6.01 6.66 -53.58
N ARG A 547 -5.30 7.51 -54.33
CA ARG A 547 -5.78 8.15 -55.55
C ARG A 547 -4.75 7.91 -56.65
N VAL A 548 -5.09 7.12 -57.66
CA VAL A 548 -4.20 6.81 -58.80
C VAL A 548 -5.02 6.82 -60.09
N GLY A 549 -4.59 7.59 -61.10
CA GLY A 549 -5.19 7.61 -62.43
C GLY A 549 -6.70 7.87 -62.45
N GLY A 550 -7.21 8.81 -61.64
CA GLY A 550 -8.65 9.12 -61.55
C GLY A 550 -9.49 8.13 -60.73
N SER A 551 -8.91 7.03 -60.27
CA SER A 551 -9.55 6.06 -59.36
C SER A 551 -9.20 6.33 -57.89
N THR A 552 -10.17 6.18 -56.99
CA THR A 552 -9.99 6.39 -55.54
C THR A 552 -10.52 5.17 -54.78
N TRP A 553 -9.72 4.64 -53.86
CA TRP A 553 -10.09 3.49 -53.02
C TRP A 553 -9.57 3.64 -51.60
N LEU A 554 -10.15 2.86 -50.68
CA LEU A 554 -9.66 2.71 -49.31
C LEU A 554 -8.86 1.41 -49.20
N GLU A 555 -7.71 1.45 -48.54
CA GLU A 555 -6.94 0.24 -48.23
C GLU A 555 -6.59 0.19 -46.74
N THR A 556 -6.67 -1.00 -46.15
CA THR A 556 -6.23 -1.29 -44.78
C THR A 556 -5.47 -2.60 -44.75
N ILE A 557 -4.56 -2.74 -43.80
CA ILE A 557 -3.69 -3.92 -43.63
C ILE A 557 -3.91 -4.47 -42.22
N THR A 558 -4.11 -5.77 -42.11
CA THR A 558 -4.26 -6.49 -40.84
C THR A 558 -3.64 -7.88 -40.93
N ASP A 559 -3.11 -8.38 -39.83
CA ASP A 559 -2.63 -9.76 -39.64
C ASP A 559 -3.75 -10.70 -39.14
N ASP A 560 -4.86 -10.16 -38.61
CA ASP A 560 -5.97 -10.95 -38.09
C ASP A 560 -6.96 -11.37 -39.19
N LYS A 561 -7.00 -12.68 -39.47
CA LYS A 561 -7.91 -13.30 -40.44
C LYS A 561 -9.39 -13.16 -40.07
N SER A 562 -9.72 -13.06 -38.78
CA SER A 562 -11.09 -12.89 -38.27
C SER A 562 -11.61 -11.50 -38.62
N VAL A 563 -10.77 -10.48 -38.42
CA VAL A 563 -11.05 -9.09 -38.81
C VAL A 563 -11.24 -9.00 -40.32
N VAL A 564 -10.37 -9.63 -41.13
CA VAL A 564 -10.52 -9.68 -42.59
C VAL A 564 -11.88 -10.26 -42.99
N LYS A 565 -12.30 -11.36 -42.36
CA LYS A 565 -13.59 -12.00 -42.64
C LYS A 565 -14.76 -11.05 -42.32
N LEU A 566 -14.71 -10.34 -41.19
CA LEU A 566 -15.73 -9.36 -40.78
C LEU A 566 -15.80 -8.17 -41.75
N LEU A 567 -14.65 -7.62 -42.16
CA LEU A 567 -14.59 -6.50 -43.11
C LEU A 567 -15.14 -6.90 -44.49
N LEU A 568 -14.73 -8.06 -45.02
CA LEU A 568 -15.21 -8.55 -46.31
C LEU A 568 -16.72 -8.87 -46.26
N LYS A 569 -17.21 -9.46 -45.16
CA LYS A 569 -18.62 -9.74 -44.95
C LYS A 569 -19.44 -8.44 -44.92
N ALA A 570 -18.98 -7.43 -44.19
CA ALA A 570 -19.65 -6.12 -44.14
C ALA A 570 -19.72 -5.45 -45.52
N ILE A 571 -18.64 -5.50 -46.31
CA ILE A 571 -18.61 -4.88 -47.63
C ILE A 571 -19.49 -5.63 -48.65
N LYS A 572 -19.44 -6.96 -48.67
CA LYS A 572 -20.20 -7.79 -49.62
C LYS A 572 -21.68 -7.85 -49.27
N ASP A 573 -22.00 -8.15 -48.01
CA ASP A 573 -23.38 -8.50 -47.61
C ASP A 573 -24.20 -7.27 -47.21
N ARG A 574 -23.56 -6.22 -46.67
CA ARG A 574 -24.26 -5.01 -46.19
C ARG A 574 -24.14 -3.84 -47.14
N ILE A 575 -22.92 -3.51 -47.57
CA ILE A 575 -22.69 -2.39 -48.51
C ILE A 575 -23.05 -2.79 -49.96
N ARG A 576 -23.06 -4.10 -50.28
CA ARG A 576 -23.19 -4.61 -51.66
C ARG A 576 -22.15 -3.97 -52.58
N GLY A 577 -20.91 -3.91 -52.09
CA GLY A 577 -19.77 -3.27 -52.74
C GLY A 577 -18.67 -4.26 -53.14
N LYS A 578 -17.71 -3.79 -53.95
CA LYS A 578 -16.54 -4.60 -54.37
C LYS A 578 -15.36 -4.39 -53.42
N ALA A 579 -14.84 -5.49 -52.88
CA ALA A 579 -13.61 -5.53 -52.10
C ALA A 579 -12.64 -6.59 -52.66
N SER A 580 -11.34 -6.28 -52.68
CA SER A 580 -10.28 -7.22 -53.04
C SER A 580 -9.36 -7.46 -51.85
N LEU A 581 -8.94 -8.72 -51.66
CA LEU A 581 -8.01 -9.15 -50.64
C LEU A 581 -6.68 -9.50 -51.30
N ILE A 582 -5.59 -8.88 -50.85
CA ILE A 582 -4.23 -9.21 -51.29
C ILE A 582 -3.46 -9.74 -50.08
N LYS A 583 -2.89 -10.95 -50.18
CA LYS A 583 -1.95 -11.45 -49.18
C LYS A 583 -0.58 -10.85 -49.45
N VAL A 584 0.00 -10.23 -48.44
CA VAL A 584 1.35 -9.65 -48.47
C VAL A 584 2.21 -10.46 -47.51
N ASN A 585 3.25 -11.12 -48.01
CA ASN A 585 4.19 -11.83 -47.15
C ASN A 585 5.20 -10.84 -46.60
N ASN A 586 5.31 -10.77 -45.27
CA ASN A 586 6.32 -9.98 -44.60
C ASN A 586 6.92 -10.80 -43.45
N ASN A 587 8.19 -11.21 -43.59
CA ASN A 587 9.01 -11.86 -42.56
C ASN A 587 8.26 -12.76 -41.56
N GLY A 588 7.57 -13.80 -42.07
CA GLY A 588 6.99 -14.88 -41.24
C GLY A 588 5.56 -14.67 -40.72
N THR A 589 4.94 -13.50 -40.91
CA THR A 589 3.51 -13.29 -40.58
C THR A 589 2.70 -12.92 -41.83
N PRO A 590 1.61 -13.64 -42.15
CA PRO A 590 0.78 -13.33 -43.32
C PRO A 590 0.00 -12.04 -43.08
N LEU A 591 0.32 -10.98 -43.82
CA LEU A 591 -0.47 -9.74 -43.79
C LEU A 591 -1.57 -9.79 -44.85
N TYR A 592 -2.75 -9.32 -44.48
CA TYR A 592 -3.92 -9.25 -45.33
C TYR A 592 -4.25 -7.79 -45.63
N LYS A 593 -4.07 -7.41 -46.90
CA LYS A 593 -4.44 -6.09 -47.40
C LYS A 593 -5.85 -6.13 -47.97
N VAL A 594 -6.78 -5.45 -47.32
CA VAL A 594 -8.17 -5.31 -47.76
C VAL A 594 -8.31 -3.98 -48.50
N ILE A 595 -8.76 -4.05 -49.76
CA ILE A 595 -8.95 -2.89 -50.64
C ILE A 595 -10.44 -2.75 -50.95
N VAL A 596 -11.03 -1.62 -50.58
CA VAL A 596 -12.43 -1.28 -50.82
C VAL A 596 -12.53 -0.35 -52.02
N LYS A 597 -13.04 -0.85 -53.15
CA LYS A 597 -13.12 -0.13 -54.44
C LYS A 597 -14.51 0.42 -54.77
N ASP A 598 -15.48 0.25 -53.88
CA ASP A 598 -16.84 0.74 -54.10
C ASP A 598 -16.87 2.28 -54.17
N ARG A 599 -17.14 2.83 -55.36
CA ARG A 599 -17.03 4.27 -55.64
C ARG A 599 -18.00 5.11 -54.82
N GLU A 600 -19.18 4.57 -54.50
CA GLU A 600 -20.22 5.30 -53.77
C GLU A 600 -19.87 5.38 -52.28
N PHE A 601 -19.52 4.23 -51.69
CA PHE A 601 -19.09 4.16 -50.30
C PHE A 601 -17.79 4.93 -50.05
N VAL A 602 -16.80 4.84 -50.93
CA VAL A 602 -15.52 5.57 -50.77
C VAL A 602 -15.75 7.08 -50.85
N LYS A 603 -16.60 7.57 -51.76
CA LYS A 603 -16.95 9.00 -51.83
C LYS A 603 -17.66 9.47 -50.55
N TRP A 604 -18.63 8.69 -50.06
CA TRP A 604 -19.34 8.98 -48.82
C TRP A 604 -18.41 8.97 -47.60
N PHE A 605 -17.52 7.98 -47.51
CA PHE A 605 -16.56 7.87 -46.42
C PHE A 605 -15.60 9.08 -46.39
N ILE A 606 -15.15 9.53 -47.55
CA ILE A 606 -14.31 10.74 -47.63
C ILE A 606 -15.11 11.97 -47.18
N SER A 607 -16.37 12.15 -47.58
CA SER A 607 -17.16 13.33 -47.16
C SER A 607 -17.52 13.32 -45.68
N GLU A 608 -17.93 12.17 -45.15
CA GLU A 608 -18.49 12.04 -43.80
C GLU A 608 -17.46 11.68 -42.73
N CYS A 609 -16.42 10.92 -43.08
CA CYS A 609 -15.45 10.38 -42.13
C CYS A 609 -14.07 11.06 -42.21
N THR A 610 -13.86 12.05 -43.08
CA THR A 610 -12.59 12.83 -43.13
C THR A 610 -12.83 14.33 -43.01
N PHE A 611 -11.80 15.06 -42.56
CA PHE A 611 -11.82 16.52 -42.56
C PHE A 611 -11.39 17.09 -43.92
N PRO A 612 -11.94 18.24 -44.36
CA PRO A 612 -11.42 18.97 -45.52
C PRO A 612 -9.97 19.38 -45.22
N SER A 613 -9.03 18.98 -46.08
CA SER A 613 -7.59 19.16 -45.82
C SER A 613 -7.21 20.65 -45.74
N SER A 614 -6.84 21.14 -44.56
CA SER A 614 -6.00 22.35 -44.44
C SER A 614 -4.56 21.95 -44.73
N LYS A 615 -3.86 22.69 -45.59
CA LYS A 615 -2.52 22.43 -46.17
C LYS A 615 -1.35 22.11 -45.21
N GLN A 616 -1.55 21.96 -43.90
CA GLN A 616 -0.48 21.90 -42.89
C GLN A 616 -0.29 20.56 -42.16
N LEU A 617 -1.11 19.52 -42.38
CA LEU A 617 -0.98 18.26 -41.65
C LEU A 617 -0.74 17.08 -42.61
N ARG A 618 0.41 16.41 -42.46
CA ARG A 618 0.71 15.14 -43.14
C ARG A 618 -0.14 14.02 -42.52
N GLY A 619 -1.31 13.77 -43.10
CA GLY A 619 -2.22 12.70 -42.71
C GLY A 619 -3.68 13.16 -42.74
N ASN A 620 -4.56 12.39 -43.39
CA ASN A 620 -5.99 12.71 -43.40
C ASN A 620 -6.56 12.42 -42.01
N LEU A 621 -6.80 13.46 -41.22
CA LEU A 621 -7.54 13.34 -39.97
C LEU A 621 -8.93 12.75 -40.26
N THR A 622 -9.25 11.65 -39.59
CA THR A 622 -10.56 11.01 -39.65
C THR A 622 -11.48 11.54 -38.54
N LYS A 623 -12.79 11.53 -38.78
CA LYS A 623 -13.82 11.93 -37.81
C LYS A 623 -14.92 10.88 -37.77
N ILE A 624 -15.59 10.77 -36.62
CA ILE A 624 -16.80 9.95 -36.50
C ILE A 624 -17.90 10.60 -37.36
N PRO A 625 -18.56 9.85 -38.27
CA PRO A 625 -19.61 10.40 -39.14
C PRO A 625 -20.81 10.86 -38.32
N GLN A 626 -21.50 11.91 -38.77
CA GLN A 626 -22.63 12.48 -38.04
C GLN A 626 -23.77 11.48 -37.82
N ILE A 627 -23.92 10.51 -38.73
CA ILE A 627 -24.93 9.48 -38.65
C ILE A 627 -24.77 8.57 -37.42
N ALA A 628 -23.54 8.40 -36.91
CA ALA A 628 -23.26 7.54 -35.78
C ALA A 628 -23.88 8.05 -34.47
N TYR A 629 -24.08 9.38 -34.34
CA TYR A 629 -24.66 9.99 -33.14
C TYR A 629 -26.17 9.74 -33.01
N ASN A 630 -26.84 9.30 -34.08
CA ASN A 630 -28.27 8.99 -34.10
C ASN A 630 -28.54 7.55 -34.59
N ALA A 631 -27.53 6.68 -34.59
CA ALA A 631 -27.65 5.30 -35.07
C ALA A 631 -28.16 4.35 -33.97
N PRO A 632 -28.66 3.15 -34.31
CA PRO A 632 -29.06 2.15 -33.33
C PRO A 632 -27.86 1.72 -32.46
N GLU A 633 -28.13 1.33 -31.22
CA GLU A 633 -27.10 0.86 -30.28
C GLU A 633 -26.22 -0.25 -30.87
N THR A 634 -26.81 -1.14 -31.67
CA THR A 634 -26.07 -2.22 -32.37
C THR A 634 -25.00 -1.69 -33.31
N PHE A 635 -25.27 -0.60 -34.03
CA PHE A 635 -24.31 0.07 -34.91
C PHE A 635 -23.20 0.73 -34.10
N ILE A 636 -23.57 1.45 -33.02
CA ILE A 636 -22.61 2.15 -32.16
C ILE A 636 -21.63 1.15 -31.51
N LYS A 637 -22.14 0.03 -30.98
CA LYS A 637 -21.31 -1.07 -30.45
C LYS A 637 -20.34 -1.60 -31.50
N GLY A 638 -20.82 -1.82 -32.73
CA GLY A 638 -19.96 -2.22 -33.85
C GLY A 638 -18.86 -1.19 -34.12
N LEU A 639 -19.22 0.10 -34.20
CA LEU A 639 -18.29 1.19 -34.46
C LEU A 639 -17.18 1.31 -33.42
N VAL A 640 -17.53 1.22 -32.14
CA VAL A 640 -16.56 1.23 -31.04
C VAL A 640 -15.65 0.01 -31.11
N LEU A 641 -16.20 -1.18 -31.32
CA LEU A 641 -15.42 -2.41 -31.44
C LEU A 641 -14.43 -2.36 -32.62
N GLY A 642 -14.87 -1.86 -33.78
CA GLY A 642 -13.99 -1.68 -34.93
C GLY A 642 -12.84 -0.69 -34.68
N LEU A 643 -13.09 0.38 -33.91
CA LEU A 643 -12.06 1.34 -33.48
C LEU A 643 -11.08 0.76 -32.45
N MET A 644 -11.52 -0.19 -31.63
CA MET A 644 -10.65 -0.88 -30.69
C MET A 644 -9.76 -1.89 -31.43
N ASP A 645 -10.37 -2.75 -32.25
CA ASP A 645 -9.66 -3.80 -32.99
C ASP A 645 -8.63 -3.25 -33.97
N CYS A 646 -8.84 -2.04 -34.51
CA CYS A 646 -7.86 -1.44 -35.40
C CYS A 646 -6.56 -0.98 -34.70
N ARG A 647 -6.58 -0.78 -33.37
CA ARG A 647 -5.43 -0.32 -32.59
C ARG A 647 -4.57 -1.45 -32.00
N GLY A 648 -4.95 -2.70 -32.27
CA GLY A 648 -4.15 -3.89 -31.94
C GLY A 648 -4.62 -4.65 -30.70
N LYS A 649 -4.25 -5.93 -30.64
CA LYS A 649 -4.46 -6.85 -29.52
C LYS A 649 -3.13 -7.03 -28.79
N VAL A 650 -3.15 -7.17 -27.46
CA VAL A 650 -2.00 -7.70 -26.73
C VAL A 650 -1.91 -9.19 -27.06
N ILE A 651 -0.82 -9.59 -27.71
CA ILE A 651 -0.49 -11.01 -27.90
C ILE A 651 0.34 -11.40 -26.68
N GLU A 652 -0.21 -12.23 -25.79
CA GLU A 652 0.63 -13.03 -24.89
C GLU A 652 1.45 -13.96 -25.78
N LYS A 653 2.75 -13.71 -25.85
CA LYS A 653 3.70 -14.62 -26.46
C LYS A 653 4.29 -15.44 -25.33
N ASP A 654 4.00 -16.73 -25.32
CA ASP A 654 4.72 -17.71 -24.50
C ASP A 654 6.24 -17.49 -24.65
N GLY A 655 6.92 -17.34 -23.52
CA GLY A 655 8.37 -17.34 -23.42
C GLY A 655 9.06 -15.97 -23.45
N LEU A 656 9.51 -15.55 -22.26
CA LEU A 656 10.61 -14.60 -21.99
C LEU A 656 10.46 -13.16 -22.51
N ALA A 657 9.75 -12.33 -21.75
CA ALA A 657 9.88 -10.88 -21.85
C ALA A 657 11.17 -10.40 -21.13
N LYS A 658 12.26 -10.19 -21.88
CA LYS A 658 13.23 -9.14 -21.53
C LYS A 658 12.64 -7.80 -21.96
N LEU A 659 12.11 -7.05 -21.01
CA LEU A 659 11.81 -5.62 -21.15
C LEU A 659 13.10 -4.87 -21.53
N ARG A 660 13.27 -4.53 -22.81
CA ARG A 660 14.22 -3.47 -23.22
C ARG A 660 13.50 -2.14 -23.12
N ILE A 661 13.68 -1.48 -21.98
CA ILE A 661 13.42 -0.05 -21.82
C ILE A 661 14.43 0.68 -22.71
N GLN A 662 13.97 1.36 -23.76
CA GLN A 662 14.81 2.32 -24.49
C GLN A 662 14.78 3.67 -23.77
N PRO A 663 15.94 4.30 -23.51
CA PRO A 663 15.99 5.63 -22.93
C PRO A 663 15.62 6.72 -23.96
N LEU A 664 15.10 7.81 -23.41
CA LEU A 664 14.42 8.95 -24.04
C LEU A 664 15.35 9.91 -24.83
N ASN A 665 16.38 9.44 -25.53
CA ASN A 665 17.44 10.28 -26.12
C ASN A 665 17.54 10.26 -27.66
N SER A 666 16.46 9.98 -28.40
CA SER A 666 16.50 9.94 -29.88
C SER A 666 15.57 10.93 -30.60
N TYR A 667 15.13 12.00 -29.94
CA TYR A 667 14.38 13.10 -30.56
C TYR A 667 15.04 14.47 -30.39
N LEU A 668 16.36 14.53 -30.55
CA LEU A 668 17.08 15.78 -30.78
C LEU A 668 18.13 15.56 -31.88
N THR A 669 17.69 15.71 -33.13
CA THR A 669 18.44 16.31 -34.25
C THR A 669 17.47 16.86 -35.29
#